data_AF-A0A8S9C1K7-F1
#
_entry.id   AF-A0A8S9C1K7-F1
#
_cell.length_a   1.000
_cell.length_b   1.000
_cell.length_c   1.000
_cell.angle_alpha   90.00
_cell.angle_beta   90.00
_cell.angle_gamma   90.00
#
_symmetry.space_group_name_H-M   'P 1'
#
loop_
_entity.id
_entity.type
_entity.pdbx_description
1 polymer ?
#
loop_
_entity_poly.entity_id
_entity_poly.type
_entity_poly.pdbx_seq_one_letter_code
_entity_poly.pdbx_strand_id
1 'polypeptide(L)'
;MGESRPDGNFPAETSRTPARNAMFNRPRRKPSVDEQRACLCPAEQSSPQCLKQNKSVHVIEKHGLWETWLGLCSLKKLRTQVVPQNNAPKHDEGSAGIVSGDRHRKDAARYGSIRAIICSRTDIGVYLLTMTFLLYLFLLGTHYTSAWAAPRVTTAQVDLGYEIHQGWLNTTGNFYNFSNIPYAAPPVGNLRFSAPVAPTTPSNPPVNNGSRYAVCPQGTPLWTSVATNWLTNGIQVINQSAGYSIPTVTTLPAVQPGTSEDCLLLDVLVPKKIYDNRATGSGAPVMIWIHGGGYTLGWKTEYGSGAGLLTASQAHGKTGVIYVAINYRLGLFGFLAGSTFASQGGTANNGLLDQRMAIEWVQANIHKFGGDPNKVTVMGESAGGGSTIHQVTAYGGLKGKVPFQKAIIQSGAFLPVPGTVRPESIFQKFLSRGNLTNITDARAASTEQLQLANAILVGEAPYGDFTFNPVVDGSFAPDLPGKLLLSGGYDKSLTLLIGHNDDEGLYFTSPFLPTGDEATFAKNVVLVSFPDASSTNATSYILNTLYPPIFDGSHGYTNEIARADYIVSEALFSCNAEYLQRAFGSKAYGYDFSVPPALHGQDIPYTFFEGSATAVLNNTLALIMQDYFTNFVISGNPNRAGLVNFPNYAQGKLLLDFFTDAVTLVTDPLDNQRLLHERFFIQRALI
;
A
#
# COMPACT_ATOMS: atom_id res chain seq x y z
N MET A 1 -6.60 33.29 48.09
CA MET A 1 -6.34 33.74 49.48
C MET A 1 -5.90 32.51 50.26
N GLY A 2 -4.74 32.41 50.89
CA GLY A 2 -3.53 33.23 50.87
C GLY A 2 -2.37 32.40 51.47
N GLU A 3 -1.14 32.69 51.02
CA GLU A 3 0.15 32.83 51.76
C GLU A 3 0.42 31.95 53.01
N SER A 4 1.63 31.43 53.28
CA SER A 4 2.97 32.02 53.09
C SER A 4 4.11 30.97 53.20
N ARG A 5 5.34 31.35 52.78
CA ARG A 5 6.62 30.66 53.10
C ARG A 5 7.22 31.21 54.42
N PRO A 6 8.37 30.67 54.88
CA PRO A 6 9.62 31.46 54.68
C PRO A 6 10.85 30.65 54.24
N ASP A 7 11.97 31.36 53.98
CA ASP A 7 13.11 30.94 53.15
C ASP A 7 14.44 30.70 53.91
N GLY A 8 15.46 30.21 53.17
CA GLY A 8 16.88 30.57 53.35
C GLY A 8 17.90 29.43 53.47
N ASN A 9 19.18 29.58 53.10
CA ASN A 9 19.80 30.48 52.11
C ASN A 9 21.21 29.93 51.71
N PHE A 10 21.81 30.44 50.63
CA PHE A 10 23.18 30.09 50.15
C PHE A 10 24.31 30.69 51.03
N PRO A 11 25.60 30.34 50.78
CA PRO A 11 26.40 31.20 49.88
C PRO A 11 27.31 30.44 48.89
N ALA A 12 27.81 31.17 47.89
CA ALA A 12 28.83 30.75 46.92
C ALA A 12 30.13 31.56 47.11
N GLU A 13 31.24 31.11 46.51
CA GLU A 13 32.51 31.87 46.50
C GLU A 13 33.14 31.94 45.09
N THR A 14 34.08 32.88 44.89
CA THR A 14 34.52 33.36 43.57
C THR A 14 36.01 33.69 43.51
N SER A 15 36.65 33.62 42.33
CA SER A 15 37.80 34.44 41.87
C SER A 15 38.42 33.87 40.57
N ARG A 16 39.27 34.57 39.79
CA ARG A 16 39.24 35.95 39.24
C ARG A 16 40.12 35.98 37.96
N THR A 17 39.90 36.98 37.10
CA THR A 17 40.48 37.22 35.74
C THR A 17 41.92 37.80 35.77
N PRO A 18 42.69 37.94 34.63
CA PRO A 18 42.49 39.07 33.67
C PRO A 18 42.90 38.92 32.17
N ALA A 19 41.96 39.30 31.28
CA ALA A 19 42.03 40.23 30.12
C ALA A 19 43.23 40.33 29.13
N ARG A 20 42.91 40.37 27.82
CA ARG A 20 43.04 41.56 26.93
C ARG A 20 42.35 41.42 25.53
N ASN A 21 41.52 42.41 25.19
CA ASN A 21 41.14 43.09 23.91
C ASN A 21 41.40 42.41 22.53
N ALA A 22 40.63 42.67 21.45
CA ALA A 22 39.85 43.88 21.10
C ALA A 22 38.64 43.65 20.15
N MET A 23 37.84 44.70 19.94
CA MET A 23 36.64 44.80 19.09
C MET A 23 36.96 44.98 17.59
N PHE A 24 36.00 44.71 16.66
CA PHE A 24 35.20 45.75 15.97
C PHE A 24 34.18 45.17 14.95
N ASN A 25 33.25 46.01 14.47
CA ASN A 25 31.99 45.61 13.83
C ASN A 25 31.63 46.55 12.64
N ARG A 26 31.40 46.02 11.42
CA ARG A 26 30.84 46.67 10.19
C ARG A 26 31.67 47.83 9.56
N PRO A 27 31.36 48.38 8.34
CA PRO A 27 30.29 48.07 7.35
C PRO A 27 30.75 47.89 5.87
N ARG A 28 29.75 47.81 4.95
CA ARG A 28 29.81 47.70 3.47
C ARG A 28 30.78 48.65 2.73
N ARG A 29 31.37 48.20 1.60
CA ARG A 29 31.53 48.96 0.33
C ARG A 29 31.91 48.05 -0.88
N LYS A 30 31.57 48.49 -2.10
CA LYS A 30 31.97 47.89 -3.39
C LYS A 30 33.44 48.24 -3.74
N PRO A 31 34.07 47.50 -4.66
CA PRO A 31 34.93 48.09 -5.70
C PRO A 31 34.30 48.03 -7.11
N SER A 32 34.93 48.72 -8.06
CA SER A 32 34.50 48.93 -9.44
C SER A 32 35.36 48.20 -10.48
N VAL A 33 34.93 48.33 -11.75
CA VAL A 33 35.41 47.76 -13.02
C VAL A 33 36.87 48.13 -13.38
N ASP A 34 37.51 47.24 -14.17
CA ASP A 34 38.43 47.47 -15.34
C ASP A 34 39.49 46.34 -15.39
N GLU A 35 39.83 45.66 -16.50
CA GLU A 35 39.29 45.47 -17.87
C GLU A 35 39.62 43.98 -18.25
N GLN A 36 39.02 43.31 -19.24
CA GLN A 36 39.38 43.40 -20.67
C GLN A 36 38.21 43.04 -21.60
N ARG A 37 38.09 43.78 -22.71
CA ARG A 37 37.21 43.53 -23.88
C ARG A 37 37.69 42.31 -24.72
N ALA A 38 37.00 41.79 -25.75
CA ALA A 38 35.92 42.27 -26.63
C ALA A 38 35.18 41.04 -27.26
N CYS A 39 34.06 41.07 -28.00
CA CYS A 39 33.16 42.07 -28.61
C CYS A 39 31.69 41.63 -28.31
N LEU A 40 30.66 42.46 -28.07
CA LEU A 40 30.00 43.48 -28.91
C LEU A 40 29.46 42.91 -30.26
N CYS A 41 28.21 43.11 -30.70
CA CYS A 41 27.05 43.83 -30.12
C CYS A 41 25.69 43.38 -30.77
N PRO A 42 24.50 43.77 -30.23
CA PRO A 42 23.17 43.30 -30.64
C PRO A 42 22.23 44.39 -31.21
N ALA A 43 21.01 44.00 -31.64
CA ALA A 43 19.76 44.80 -31.75
C ALA A 43 18.58 43.84 -32.09
N GLU A 44 17.29 44.06 -31.81
CA GLU A 44 16.56 45.18 -31.19
C GLU A 44 15.19 44.72 -30.63
N GLN A 45 14.53 45.56 -29.81
CA GLN A 45 13.14 45.35 -29.36
C GLN A 45 12.15 46.12 -30.24
N SER A 46 10.97 45.55 -30.54
CA SER A 46 9.68 46.31 -30.53
C SER A 46 8.44 45.47 -30.91
N SER A 47 7.30 45.96 -30.43
CA SER A 47 5.89 45.59 -30.70
C SER A 47 5.11 46.92 -30.57
N PRO A 48 3.89 47.17 -31.12
CA PRO A 48 2.90 46.23 -31.68
C PRO A 48 2.22 46.65 -33.03
N GLN A 49 1.28 45.81 -33.50
CA GLN A 49 0.07 46.13 -34.32
C GLN A 49 0.16 47.02 -35.58
N CYS A 50 -0.17 46.43 -36.76
CA CYS A 50 -1.21 47.00 -37.66
C CYS A 50 -1.65 46.09 -38.84
N LEU A 51 -2.98 45.91 -38.96
CA LEU A 51 -3.83 45.96 -40.17
C LEU A 51 -3.70 44.94 -41.36
N LYS A 52 -4.78 44.13 -41.46
CA LYS A 52 -5.72 43.99 -42.62
C LYS A 52 -5.40 43.13 -43.87
N GLN A 53 -6.26 42.10 -43.98
CA GLN A 53 -7.21 41.80 -45.08
C GLN A 53 -6.79 41.03 -46.35
N ASN A 54 -7.64 40.03 -46.63
CA ASN A 54 -8.09 39.51 -47.92
C ASN A 54 -7.07 38.84 -48.87
N LYS A 55 -7.24 37.53 -49.06
CA LYS A 55 -8.13 37.02 -50.14
C LYS A 55 -8.54 35.55 -49.90
N SER A 56 -9.83 35.28 -50.08
CA SER A 56 -10.42 33.95 -50.28
C SER A 56 -10.55 33.65 -51.78
N VAL A 57 -11.15 32.50 -52.14
CA VAL A 57 -11.50 32.02 -53.51
C VAL A 57 -10.31 31.31 -54.22
N HIS A 58 -10.42 30.11 -54.81
CA HIS A 58 -11.56 29.38 -55.39
C HIS A 58 -11.68 27.89 -55.00
N VAL A 59 -12.92 27.40 -55.01
CA VAL A 59 -13.29 25.97 -55.16
C VAL A 59 -13.28 25.59 -56.65
N ILE A 60 -12.89 24.36 -56.98
CA ILE A 60 -13.26 23.67 -58.23
C ILE A 60 -13.73 22.25 -57.92
N GLU A 61 -15.01 21.98 -58.13
CA GLU A 61 -15.54 20.62 -58.34
C GLU A 61 -15.57 20.31 -59.85
N LYS A 62 -15.42 19.04 -60.22
CA LYS A 62 -16.21 18.46 -61.34
C LYS A 62 -16.30 16.93 -61.29
N HIS A 63 -17.46 16.44 -61.70
CA HIS A 63 -17.90 15.04 -61.63
C HIS A 63 -17.27 14.11 -62.68
N GLY A 64 -17.34 12.80 -62.39
CA GLY A 64 -17.30 11.72 -63.37
C GLY A 64 -17.91 10.43 -62.81
N LEU A 65 -19.10 10.04 -63.29
CA LEU A 65 -19.72 8.71 -63.05
C LEU A 65 -19.14 7.67 -64.03
N TRP A 66 -19.41 6.37 -63.82
CA TRP A 66 -19.89 5.36 -64.79
C TRP A 66 -19.84 3.94 -64.18
N GLU A 67 -20.45 2.95 -64.87
CA GLU A 67 -20.61 1.55 -64.44
C GLU A 67 -19.81 0.55 -65.35
N THR A 68 -19.88 -0.79 -65.31
CA THR A 68 -20.82 -1.76 -64.69
C THR A 68 -20.20 -3.17 -64.48
N TRP A 69 -20.62 -3.86 -63.41
CA TRP A 69 -20.81 -5.34 -63.25
C TRP A 69 -19.88 -6.42 -63.87
N LEU A 70 -19.58 -7.47 -63.05
CA LEU A 70 -19.48 -8.94 -63.29
C LEU A 70 -18.34 -9.55 -62.42
N GLY A 71 -18.38 -10.77 -61.87
CA GLY A 71 -19.41 -11.81 -61.85
C GLY A 71 -18.88 -13.19 -61.39
N LEU A 72 -19.27 -13.62 -60.18
CA LEU A 72 -19.69 -14.99 -59.76
C LEU A 72 -18.83 -16.26 -59.97
N CYS A 73 -18.57 -16.96 -58.85
CA CYS A 73 -18.77 -18.42 -58.64
C CYS A 73 -18.64 -18.72 -57.12
N SER A 74 -19.66 -18.97 -56.28
CA SER A 74 -20.80 -19.93 -56.29
C SER A 74 -20.40 -21.37 -55.93
N LEU A 75 -21.04 -22.15 -55.01
CA LEU A 75 -22.07 -21.93 -53.95
C LEU A 75 -22.21 -23.22 -53.09
N LYS A 76 -22.55 -23.11 -51.78
CA LYS A 76 -23.24 -24.14 -50.92
C LYS A 76 -22.47 -25.47 -50.72
N LYS A 77 -22.77 -26.38 -49.76
CA LYS A 77 -23.81 -26.62 -48.72
C LYS A 77 -23.13 -27.60 -47.70
N LEU A 78 -23.47 -27.74 -46.41
CA LEU A 78 -24.66 -28.41 -45.86
C LEU A 78 -24.60 -28.46 -44.30
N ARG A 79 -25.72 -28.82 -43.66
CA ARG A 79 -25.87 -28.98 -42.19
C ARG A 79 -25.17 -30.24 -41.66
N THR A 80 -24.71 -30.22 -40.40
CA THR A 80 -24.36 -31.41 -39.61
C THR A 80 -25.51 -31.85 -38.71
N GLN A 81 -25.85 -33.14 -38.72
CA GLN A 81 -26.68 -33.80 -37.70
C GLN A 81 -25.83 -34.24 -36.49
N VAL A 82 -26.50 -34.60 -35.40
CA VAL A 82 -25.92 -35.07 -34.12
C VAL A 82 -26.46 -36.49 -33.84
N VAL A 83 -25.87 -37.20 -32.86
CA VAL A 83 -26.37 -38.43 -32.15
C VAL A 83 -25.97 -39.78 -32.81
N PRO A 84 -25.49 -40.82 -32.07
CA PRO A 84 -24.65 -40.84 -30.86
C PRO A 84 -23.64 -42.05 -30.73
N GLN A 85 -22.92 -42.12 -29.59
CA GLN A 85 -22.53 -43.33 -28.80
C GLN A 85 -21.77 -44.54 -29.42
N ASN A 86 -20.58 -44.87 -28.89
CA ASN A 86 -20.34 -45.96 -27.88
C ASN A 86 -18.92 -46.60 -27.90
N ASN A 87 -18.54 -47.09 -26.72
CA ASN A 87 -17.54 -48.14 -26.39
C ASN A 87 -16.02 -47.87 -26.44
N ALA A 88 -15.41 -48.04 -25.26
CA ALA A 88 -14.00 -48.42 -25.03
C ALA A 88 -13.89 -49.97 -25.02
N PRO A 89 -12.81 -50.63 -24.51
CA PRO A 89 -11.43 -50.21 -24.22
C PRO A 89 -10.35 -51.16 -24.83
N LYS A 90 -9.05 -50.87 -24.62
CA LYS A 90 -7.94 -51.84 -24.37
C LYS A 90 -6.59 -51.13 -24.15
N HIS A 91 -5.93 -51.43 -23.01
CA HIS A 91 -4.69 -52.24 -22.91
C HIS A 91 -3.69 -52.15 -24.10
N ASP A 92 -2.38 -51.90 -23.93
CA ASP A 92 -1.46 -52.56 -23.00
C ASP A 92 -0.16 -51.77 -22.65
N GLU A 93 0.67 -52.37 -21.80
CA GLU A 93 1.95 -51.90 -21.26
C GLU A 93 3.11 -51.86 -22.29
N GLY A 94 4.19 -51.12 -21.97
CA GLY A 94 5.43 -51.13 -22.76
C GLY A 94 6.57 -50.34 -22.11
N SER A 95 7.44 -51.02 -21.38
CA SER A 95 8.57 -50.43 -20.64
C SER A 95 9.92 -50.62 -21.35
N ALA A 96 10.72 -49.56 -21.45
CA ALA A 96 12.18 -49.48 -21.64
C ALA A 96 12.55 -48.02 -22.01
N GLY A 97 13.71 -47.44 -21.68
CA GLY A 97 14.84 -47.96 -20.92
C GLY A 97 16.18 -47.47 -21.48
N ILE A 98 16.96 -46.77 -20.64
CA ILE A 98 18.44 -46.58 -20.75
C ILE A 98 18.94 -45.66 -21.88
N VAL A 99 19.70 -44.60 -21.53
CA VAL A 99 21.14 -44.42 -21.83
C VAL A 99 21.62 -43.04 -21.32
N SER A 100 22.75 -43.05 -20.61
CA SER A 100 23.48 -41.88 -20.08
C SER A 100 24.45 -41.28 -21.10
N GLY A 101 24.81 -39.99 -20.92
CA GLY A 101 25.81 -39.32 -21.76
C GLY A 101 26.44 -38.08 -21.13
N ASP A 102 27.55 -38.26 -20.40
CA ASP A 102 28.40 -37.16 -19.90
C ASP A 102 29.23 -36.49 -21.02
N ARG A 103 29.25 -35.14 -21.08
CA ARG A 103 30.47 -34.33 -20.81
C ARG A 103 30.35 -32.80 -21.03
N HIS A 104 30.67 -32.08 -19.95
CA HIS A 104 31.63 -30.95 -19.86
C HIS A 104 31.57 -29.68 -20.78
N ARG A 105 31.21 -28.57 -20.10
CA ARG A 105 32.06 -27.37 -19.84
C ARG A 105 32.25 -26.30 -20.94
N LYS A 106 32.13 -25.02 -20.51
CA LYS A 106 32.36 -23.73 -21.22
C LYS A 106 31.18 -23.29 -22.12
N ASP A 107 30.79 -22.00 -22.20
CA ASP A 107 31.34 -20.73 -21.69
C ASP A 107 30.26 -19.82 -21.08
N ALA A 108 30.69 -18.80 -20.32
CA ALA A 108 29.81 -17.75 -19.80
C ALA A 108 29.86 -16.48 -20.68
N ALA A 109 28.77 -16.19 -21.39
CA ALA A 109 28.33 -14.84 -21.81
C ALA A 109 27.02 -14.92 -22.62
N ARG A 110 26.20 -13.86 -22.54
CA ARG A 110 24.94 -13.62 -23.29
C ARG A 110 23.71 -14.42 -22.82
N TYR A 111 22.92 -13.81 -21.95
CA TYR A 111 21.46 -13.92 -22.01
C TYR A 111 20.84 -12.52 -22.05
N GLY A 112 20.40 -12.13 -23.23
CA GLY A 112 19.46 -11.04 -23.44
C GLY A 112 18.26 -11.59 -24.21
N SER A 113 17.06 -11.18 -23.80
CA SER A 113 15.80 -11.25 -24.56
C SER A 113 15.46 -12.57 -25.28
N ILE A 114 14.67 -13.42 -24.63
CA ILE A 114 13.59 -14.17 -25.29
C ILE A 114 12.29 -13.94 -24.51
N ARG A 115 11.58 -12.86 -24.85
CA ARG A 115 10.14 -12.68 -24.56
C ARG A 115 9.44 -12.37 -25.88
N ALA A 116 8.95 -13.42 -26.55
CA ALA A 116 8.06 -13.28 -27.71
C ALA A 116 7.25 -14.57 -27.97
N ILE A 117 5.92 -14.44 -27.87
CA ILE A 117 4.92 -15.26 -28.56
C ILE A 117 4.91 -16.77 -28.24
N ILE A 118 4.16 -17.14 -27.20
CA ILE A 118 3.29 -18.34 -27.25
C ILE A 118 1.87 -17.87 -26.98
N CYS A 119 1.16 -17.51 -28.03
CA CYS A 119 -0.29 -17.34 -27.99
C CYS A 119 -0.94 -18.51 -28.74
N SER A 120 -1.35 -19.53 -27.98
CA SER A 120 -2.57 -20.32 -28.20
C SER A 120 -2.61 -21.54 -27.27
N ARG A 121 -3.78 -21.77 -26.66
CA ARG A 121 -4.22 -22.98 -25.93
C ARG A 121 -3.90 -23.08 -24.43
N THR A 122 -3.37 -22.03 -23.79
CA THR A 122 -3.41 -21.88 -22.31
C THR A 122 -4.55 -20.96 -21.82
N ASP A 123 -5.22 -20.29 -22.75
CA ASP A 123 -6.15 -19.16 -22.57
C ASP A 123 -7.55 -19.54 -22.04
N ILE A 124 -7.66 -20.60 -21.22
CA ILE A 124 -8.92 -20.99 -20.56
C ILE A 124 -8.71 -21.17 -19.05
N GLY A 125 -7.58 -21.75 -18.63
CA GLY A 125 -7.26 -21.90 -17.20
C GLY A 125 -7.02 -20.55 -16.51
N VAL A 126 -6.26 -19.66 -17.15
CA VAL A 126 -5.91 -18.34 -16.59
C VAL A 126 -7.15 -17.44 -16.44
N TYR A 127 -8.07 -17.47 -17.42
CA TYR A 127 -9.30 -16.68 -17.40
C TYR A 127 -10.31 -17.15 -16.33
N LEU A 128 -10.36 -18.45 -16.02
CA LEU A 128 -11.22 -18.96 -14.95
C LEU A 128 -10.74 -18.51 -13.55
N LEU A 129 -9.43 -18.29 -13.38
CA LEU A 129 -8.84 -17.83 -12.12
C LEU A 129 -8.98 -16.32 -11.90
N THR A 130 -8.81 -15.50 -12.95
CA THR A 130 -9.13 -14.06 -12.87
C THR A 130 -10.62 -13.84 -12.62
N MET A 131 -11.50 -14.64 -13.23
CA MET A 131 -12.93 -14.64 -12.93
C MET A 131 -13.18 -14.89 -11.43
N THR A 132 -12.58 -15.92 -10.82
CA THR A 132 -12.84 -16.22 -9.40
C THR A 132 -12.29 -15.19 -8.42
N PHE A 133 -11.14 -14.56 -8.68
CA PHE A 133 -10.55 -13.56 -7.78
C PHE A 133 -11.33 -12.23 -7.81
N LEU A 134 -11.71 -11.76 -9.01
CA LEU A 134 -12.41 -10.49 -9.17
C LEU A 134 -13.93 -10.62 -8.92
N LEU A 135 -14.53 -11.81 -9.08
CA LEU A 135 -15.83 -12.11 -8.46
C LEU A 135 -15.74 -12.23 -6.93
N TYR A 136 -14.59 -12.57 -6.32
CA TYR A 136 -14.51 -12.64 -4.85
C TYR A 136 -14.70 -11.25 -4.22
N LEU A 137 -14.08 -10.22 -4.81
CA LEU A 137 -14.28 -8.82 -4.43
C LEU A 137 -15.71 -8.30 -4.69
N PHE A 138 -16.48 -8.95 -5.57
CA PHE A 138 -17.84 -8.50 -5.95
C PHE A 138 -18.98 -9.34 -5.36
N LEU A 139 -18.75 -10.62 -5.01
CA LEU A 139 -19.76 -11.57 -4.51
C LEU A 139 -19.76 -11.76 -2.98
N LEU A 140 -18.78 -11.20 -2.26
CA LEU A 140 -18.87 -11.08 -0.80
C LEU A 140 -20.06 -10.22 -0.33
N GLY A 141 -20.75 -9.53 -1.24
CA GLY A 141 -21.99 -8.81 -0.98
C GLY A 141 -23.22 -9.68 -0.69
N THR A 142 -23.29 -10.94 -1.14
CA THR A 142 -24.52 -11.76 -1.00
C THR A 142 -24.30 -13.26 -0.88
N HIS A 143 -23.93 -13.77 0.31
CA HIS A 143 -24.33 -15.12 0.78
C HIS A 143 -24.17 -15.29 2.32
N TYR A 144 -24.90 -14.49 3.10
CA TYR A 144 -25.20 -14.85 4.50
C TYR A 144 -26.33 -15.88 4.55
N THR A 145 -26.06 -17.13 4.15
CA THR A 145 -26.88 -18.24 4.63
C THR A 145 -26.57 -18.43 6.11
N SER A 146 -27.59 -18.37 6.96
CA SER A 146 -27.49 -18.60 8.39
C SER A 146 -27.15 -20.06 8.69
N ALA A 147 -25.87 -20.40 8.57
CA ALA A 147 -25.31 -21.60 9.16
C ALA A 147 -25.61 -21.57 10.66
N TRP A 148 -26.34 -22.58 11.13
CA TRP A 148 -26.71 -22.70 12.54
C TRP A 148 -25.43 -22.71 13.37
N ALA A 149 -25.19 -21.63 14.12
CA ALA A 149 -24.00 -21.51 14.93
C ALA A 149 -24.02 -22.59 16.02
N ALA A 150 -23.19 -23.61 15.86
CA ALA A 150 -22.93 -24.58 16.91
C ALA A 150 -22.55 -23.83 18.21
N PRO A 151 -23.01 -24.28 19.39
CA PRO A 151 -22.80 -23.56 20.64
C PRO A 151 -21.30 -23.33 20.88
N ARG A 152 -20.88 -22.06 20.84
CA ARG A 152 -19.48 -21.66 21.03
C ARG A 152 -19.07 -21.96 22.48
N VAL A 153 -18.18 -22.92 22.67
CA VAL A 153 -17.67 -23.30 24.00
C VAL A 153 -16.68 -22.24 24.50
N THR A 154 -17.17 -21.34 25.35
CA THR A 154 -16.37 -20.27 25.98
C THR A 154 -15.56 -20.84 27.16
N THR A 155 -14.23 -20.85 27.06
CA THR A 155 -13.34 -21.37 28.12
C THR A 155 -12.13 -20.48 28.42
N ALA A 156 -11.87 -19.46 27.62
CA ALA A 156 -10.77 -18.52 27.83
C ALA A 156 -11.30 -17.14 28.25
N GLN A 157 -10.63 -16.50 29.20
CA GLN A 157 -10.94 -15.16 29.68
C GLN A 157 -9.66 -14.38 29.99
N VAL A 158 -9.58 -13.13 29.53
CA VAL A 158 -8.48 -12.20 29.80
C VAL A 158 -9.04 -10.91 30.38
N ASP A 159 -8.57 -10.54 31.56
CA ASP A 159 -8.90 -9.28 32.22
C ASP A 159 -7.90 -8.19 31.81
N LEU A 160 -8.37 -7.19 31.04
CA LEU A 160 -7.56 -6.06 30.63
C LEU A 160 -7.51 -4.94 31.68
N GLY A 161 -8.30 -5.04 32.75
CA GLY A 161 -8.47 -4.02 33.79
C GLY A 161 -9.58 -3.03 33.47
N TYR A 162 -9.82 -2.72 32.20
CA TYR A 162 -10.95 -1.90 31.74
C TYR A 162 -12.13 -2.73 31.20
N GLU A 163 -11.87 -3.94 30.68
CA GLU A 163 -12.86 -4.87 30.14
C GLU A 163 -12.35 -6.32 30.26
N ILE A 164 -13.25 -7.27 30.49
CA ILE A 164 -12.95 -8.71 30.57
C ILE A 164 -13.38 -9.37 29.26
N HIS A 165 -12.42 -9.89 28.50
CA HIS A 165 -12.68 -10.49 27.19
C HIS A 165 -12.80 -12.00 27.26
N GLN A 166 -13.86 -12.55 26.66
CA GLN A 166 -14.06 -13.98 26.51
C GLN A 166 -13.53 -14.46 25.15
N GLY A 167 -12.62 -15.43 25.19
CA GLY A 167 -12.09 -16.10 24.00
C GLY A 167 -12.87 -17.37 23.69
N TRP A 168 -13.21 -17.59 22.43
CA TRP A 168 -13.82 -18.83 21.95
C TRP A 168 -12.76 -19.75 21.33
N LEU A 169 -12.89 -21.06 21.55
CA LEU A 169 -11.96 -22.05 21.01
C LEU A 169 -12.35 -22.40 19.57
N ASN A 170 -11.45 -22.15 18.62
CA ASN A 170 -11.48 -22.79 17.31
C ASN A 170 -10.86 -24.19 17.46
N THR A 171 -11.68 -25.23 17.43
CA THR A 171 -11.24 -26.62 17.58
C THR A 171 -10.48 -27.14 16.37
N THR A 172 -10.79 -26.66 15.17
CA THR A 172 -10.12 -27.07 13.91
C THR A 172 -8.69 -26.55 13.84
N GLY A 173 -8.49 -25.26 14.13
CA GLY A 173 -7.17 -24.62 14.14
C GLY A 173 -6.43 -24.70 15.50
N ASN A 174 -7.08 -25.24 16.53
CA ASN A 174 -6.57 -25.35 17.91
C ASN A 174 -6.04 -24.01 18.50
N PHE A 175 -6.82 -22.94 18.33
CA PHE A 175 -6.50 -21.60 18.86
C PHE A 175 -7.71 -20.95 19.53
N TYR A 176 -7.46 -20.06 20.48
CA TYR A 176 -8.47 -19.16 21.03
C TYR A 176 -8.51 -17.87 20.22
N ASN A 177 -9.71 -17.40 19.89
CA ASN A 177 -9.95 -16.10 19.26
C ASN A 177 -10.68 -15.19 20.25
N PHE A 178 -10.08 -14.05 20.55
CA PHE A 178 -10.66 -12.94 21.28
C PHE A 178 -10.95 -11.82 20.29
N SER A 179 -12.20 -11.74 19.84
CA SER A 179 -12.61 -10.79 18.81
C SER A 179 -13.06 -9.46 19.42
N ASN A 180 -12.91 -8.37 18.67
CA ASN A 180 -13.49 -7.06 18.92
C ASN A 180 -13.14 -6.45 20.29
N ILE A 181 -11.86 -6.52 20.65
CA ILE A 181 -11.27 -5.82 21.80
C ILE A 181 -11.09 -4.33 21.45
N PRO A 182 -11.69 -3.38 22.18
CA PRO A 182 -11.42 -1.96 21.96
C PRO A 182 -10.04 -1.62 22.52
N TYR A 183 -9.14 -1.14 21.66
CA TYR A 183 -7.78 -0.72 22.07
C TYR A 183 -7.68 0.79 22.34
N ALA A 184 -8.71 1.55 21.97
CA ALA A 184 -8.87 2.97 22.21
C ALA A 184 -10.35 3.28 22.55
N ALA A 185 -10.60 4.46 23.11
CA ALA A 185 -11.97 4.95 23.29
C ALA A 185 -12.64 5.26 21.93
N PRO A 186 -13.98 5.17 21.83
CA PRO A 186 -14.73 5.52 20.62
C PRO A 186 -14.40 6.93 20.11
N PRO A 187 -13.93 7.12 18.87
CA PRO A 187 -13.49 8.42 18.34
C PRO A 187 -14.68 9.29 17.87
N VAL A 188 -15.72 9.37 18.69
CA VAL A 188 -17.01 10.05 18.41
C VAL A 188 -17.11 11.41 19.12
N GLY A 189 -18.02 12.28 18.66
CA GLY A 189 -18.26 13.60 19.25
C GLY A 189 -16.97 14.44 19.33
N ASN A 190 -16.56 14.82 20.54
CA ASN A 190 -15.35 15.61 20.77
C ASN A 190 -14.03 14.86 20.42
N LEU A 191 -14.06 13.53 20.34
CA LEU A 191 -12.91 12.72 19.91
C LEU A 191 -12.82 12.55 18.38
N ARG A 192 -13.83 13.01 17.62
CA ARG A 192 -13.72 13.09 16.15
C ARG A 192 -12.59 14.03 15.75
N PHE A 193 -11.87 13.61 14.72
CA PHE A 193 -10.72 14.32 14.14
C PHE A 193 -9.58 14.57 15.13
N SER A 194 -9.54 13.83 16.24
CA SER A 194 -8.52 13.91 17.28
C SER A 194 -7.73 12.60 17.35
N ALA A 195 -6.49 12.67 17.86
CA ALA A 195 -5.69 11.48 18.19
C ALA A 195 -6.50 10.50 19.07
N PRO A 196 -6.31 9.18 18.92
CA PRO A 196 -6.96 8.19 19.79
C PRO A 196 -6.53 8.39 21.24
N VAL A 197 -7.42 8.01 22.16
CA VAL A 197 -7.15 8.00 23.60
C VAL A 197 -7.40 6.60 24.16
N ALA A 198 -6.77 6.25 25.27
CA ALA A 198 -6.95 4.95 25.91
C ALA A 198 -8.41 4.69 26.31
N PRO A 199 -8.88 3.42 26.32
CA PRO A 199 -10.20 3.07 26.85
C PRO A 199 -10.36 3.55 28.30
N THR A 200 -11.56 4.00 28.65
CA THR A 200 -11.87 4.37 30.04
C THR A 200 -11.89 3.12 30.92
N THR A 201 -11.33 3.21 32.13
CA THR A 201 -11.31 2.10 33.11
C THR A 201 -12.45 2.28 34.11
N PRO A 202 -13.58 1.55 33.99
CA PRO A 202 -14.67 1.61 34.97
C PRO A 202 -14.31 0.85 36.25
N SER A 203 -14.94 1.21 37.37
CA SER A 203 -14.75 0.51 38.65
C SER A 203 -15.18 -0.96 38.64
N ASN A 204 -16.10 -1.32 37.73
CA ASN A 204 -16.55 -2.69 37.46
C ASN A 204 -16.39 -2.94 35.94
N PRO A 205 -15.34 -3.66 35.51
CA PRO A 205 -15.13 -3.99 34.09
C PRO A 205 -16.30 -4.81 33.51
N PRO A 206 -16.88 -4.40 32.37
CA PRO A 206 -17.87 -5.22 31.66
C PRO A 206 -17.23 -6.48 31.07
N VAL A 207 -18.08 -7.43 30.68
CA VAL A 207 -17.66 -8.64 29.97
C VAL A 207 -17.99 -8.52 28.49
N ASN A 208 -16.96 -8.59 27.64
CA ASN A 208 -17.08 -8.55 26.19
C ASN A 208 -16.79 -9.93 25.60
N ASN A 209 -17.74 -10.46 24.82
CA ASN A 209 -17.68 -11.79 24.19
C ASN A 209 -17.30 -11.74 22.69
N GLY A 210 -16.87 -10.57 22.20
CA GLY A 210 -16.47 -10.34 20.82
C GLY A 210 -17.60 -10.31 19.80
N SER A 211 -18.87 -10.38 20.22
CA SER A 211 -20.04 -10.38 19.32
C SER A 211 -20.26 -9.06 18.57
N ARG A 212 -19.69 -7.96 19.06
CA ARG A 212 -19.79 -6.62 18.47
C ARG A 212 -18.93 -6.51 17.21
N TYR A 213 -19.50 -6.82 16.05
CA TYR A 213 -18.87 -6.54 14.76
C TYR A 213 -18.97 -5.04 14.41
N ALA A 214 -17.83 -4.41 14.13
CA ALA A 214 -17.78 -3.07 13.56
C ALA A 214 -16.57 -2.91 12.61
N VAL A 215 -16.76 -2.15 11.55
CA VAL A 215 -15.71 -1.68 10.64
C VAL A 215 -15.72 -0.15 10.60
N CYS A 216 -14.58 0.46 10.31
CA CYS A 216 -14.50 1.92 10.26
C CYS A 216 -15.24 2.49 9.04
N PRO A 217 -15.74 3.74 9.10
CA PRO A 217 -16.42 4.38 7.98
C PRO A 217 -15.43 4.60 6.84
N GLN A 218 -15.86 4.26 5.64
CA GLN A 218 -14.98 4.03 4.49
C GLN A 218 -15.61 4.47 3.16
N GLY A 219 -14.78 4.69 2.15
CA GLY A 219 -15.21 5.03 0.80
C GLY A 219 -14.34 4.33 -0.23
N THR A 220 -14.91 4.12 -1.43
CA THR A 220 -14.24 3.42 -2.52
C THR A 220 -14.26 4.29 -3.77
N PRO A 221 -13.10 4.58 -4.41
CA PRO A 221 -13.07 5.40 -5.61
C PRO A 221 -13.81 4.76 -6.78
N LEU A 222 -14.55 5.54 -7.56
CA LEU A 222 -15.31 5.00 -8.70
C LEU A 222 -14.43 4.33 -9.77
N TRP A 223 -13.20 4.82 -9.94
CA TRP A 223 -12.25 4.26 -10.90
C TRP A 223 -11.87 2.79 -10.60
N THR A 224 -11.96 2.32 -9.36
CA THR A 224 -11.67 0.91 -9.01
C THR A 224 -12.57 -0.07 -9.75
N SER A 225 -13.84 0.32 -9.98
CA SER A 225 -14.78 -0.47 -10.78
C SER A 225 -14.38 -0.52 -12.26
N VAL A 226 -13.74 0.53 -12.77
CA VAL A 226 -13.21 0.59 -14.14
C VAL A 226 -11.95 -0.25 -14.28
N ALA A 227 -11.02 -0.14 -13.33
CA ALA A 227 -9.81 -0.96 -13.26
C ALA A 227 -10.16 -2.46 -13.25
N THR A 228 -11.06 -2.86 -12.34
CA THR A 228 -11.54 -4.25 -12.22
C THR A 228 -12.17 -4.76 -13.51
N ASN A 229 -13.07 -3.98 -14.13
CA ASN A 229 -13.67 -4.37 -15.40
C ASN A 229 -12.65 -4.47 -16.53
N TRP A 230 -11.62 -3.62 -16.53
CA TRP A 230 -10.61 -3.57 -17.59
C TRP A 230 -9.72 -4.80 -17.56
N LEU A 231 -9.22 -5.13 -16.37
CA LEU A 231 -8.34 -6.27 -16.15
C LEU A 231 -9.09 -7.61 -16.28
N THR A 232 -10.40 -7.64 -16.00
CA THR A 232 -11.22 -8.85 -16.20
C THR A 232 -11.61 -9.06 -17.67
N ASN A 233 -12.12 -8.03 -18.34
CA ASN A 233 -12.86 -8.16 -19.61
C ASN A 233 -12.15 -7.54 -20.82
N GLY A 234 -11.02 -6.86 -20.60
CA GLY A 234 -10.33 -6.08 -21.61
C GLY A 234 -10.99 -4.72 -21.90
N ILE A 235 -10.23 -3.83 -22.54
CA ILE A 235 -10.64 -2.43 -22.77
C ILE A 235 -11.88 -2.29 -23.68
N GLN A 236 -12.16 -3.28 -24.51
CA GLN A 236 -13.26 -3.27 -25.49
C GLN A 236 -14.66 -3.26 -24.86
N VAL A 237 -14.78 -3.59 -23.57
CA VAL A 237 -16.05 -3.68 -22.85
C VAL A 237 -16.38 -2.38 -22.09
N ILE A 238 -15.48 -1.39 -22.09
CA ILE A 238 -15.58 -0.20 -21.24
C ILE A 238 -15.84 1.06 -22.03
N ASN A 239 -16.91 1.77 -21.65
CA ASN A 239 -17.18 3.11 -22.15
C ASN A 239 -16.20 4.13 -21.55
N GLN A 240 -15.54 4.93 -22.38
CA GLN A 240 -14.54 5.94 -21.95
C GLN A 240 -15.09 6.94 -20.91
N SER A 241 -16.40 7.21 -20.89
CA SER A 241 -17.03 8.10 -19.91
C SER A 241 -17.37 7.44 -18.56
N ALA A 242 -17.26 6.11 -18.43
CA ALA A 242 -17.64 5.40 -17.21
C ALA A 242 -16.74 5.74 -16.01
N GLY A 243 -15.47 6.07 -16.24
CA GLY A 243 -14.49 6.42 -15.19
C GLY A 243 -14.45 7.89 -14.77
N TYR A 244 -15.21 8.77 -15.43
CA TYR A 244 -15.15 10.22 -15.23
C TYR A 244 -16.52 10.87 -14.98
N SER A 245 -17.55 10.06 -14.73
CA SER A 245 -18.88 10.54 -14.36
C SER A 245 -18.87 11.11 -12.94
N ILE A 246 -19.45 12.30 -12.74
CA ILE A 246 -19.58 12.89 -11.40
C ILE A 246 -20.45 11.96 -10.52
N PRO A 247 -19.97 11.53 -9.34
CA PRO A 247 -20.75 10.67 -8.46
C PRO A 247 -22.05 11.35 -8.03
N THR A 248 -23.18 10.74 -8.38
CA THR A 248 -24.45 10.95 -7.68
C THR A 248 -24.59 9.94 -6.54
N VAL A 249 -25.48 10.20 -5.59
CA VAL A 249 -25.81 9.27 -4.48
C VAL A 249 -26.20 7.88 -4.98
N THR A 250 -26.77 7.76 -6.19
CA THR A 250 -27.17 6.48 -6.81
C THR A 250 -26.02 5.74 -7.50
N THR A 251 -24.87 6.39 -7.70
CA THR A 251 -23.66 5.78 -8.30
C THR A 251 -22.58 5.45 -7.28
N LEU A 252 -22.71 5.95 -6.04
CA LEU A 252 -21.78 5.61 -4.96
C LEU A 252 -21.96 4.14 -4.54
N PRO A 253 -20.85 3.42 -4.24
CA PRO A 253 -20.92 2.10 -3.63
C PRO A 253 -21.74 2.09 -2.33
N ALA A 254 -22.39 0.97 -2.04
CA ALA A 254 -23.14 0.79 -0.82
C ALA A 254 -22.23 0.88 0.42
N VAL A 255 -22.75 1.43 1.52
CA VAL A 255 -22.02 1.50 2.80
C VAL A 255 -21.77 0.08 3.33
N GLN A 256 -20.52 -0.23 3.66
CA GLN A 256 -20.12 -1.54 4.15
C GLN A 256 -20.92 -1.93 5.42
N PRO A 257 -21.53 -3.13 5.49
CA PRO A 257 -22.26 -3.58 6.67
C PRO A 257 -21.39 -3.53 7.93
N GLY A 258 -21.97 -3.09 9.05
CA GLY A 258 -21.24 -2.91 10.31
C GLY A 258 -20.39 -1.63 10.38
N THR A 259 -20.51 -0.70 9.42
CA THR A 259 -19.87 0.63 9.50
C THR A 259 -20.28 1.35 10.80
N SER A 260 -19.29 1.77 11.58
CA SER A 260 -19.46 2.59 12.79
C SER A 260 -18.21 3.44 13.01
N GLU A 261 -18.34 4.65 13.56
CA GLU A 261 -17.16 5.42 14.01
C GLU A 261 -16.48 4.78 15.22
N ASP A 262 -17.23 4.07 16.04
CA ASP A 262 -16.71 3.29 17.17
C ASP A 262 -16.17 1.94 16.66
N CYS A 263 -15.02 2.02 15.98
CA CYS A 263 -14.42 0.93 15.23
C CYS A 263 -12.97 0.60 15.61
N LEU A 264 -12.40 1.28 16.62
CA LEU A 264 -11.00 1.11 17.09
C LEU A 264 -10.84 -0.19 17.88
N LEU A 265 -11.02 -1.30 17.15
CA LEU A 265 -11.13 -2.66 17.63
C LEU A 265 -10.02 -3.52 17.02
N LEU A 266 -9.46 -4.43 17.81
CA LEU A 266 -8.55 -5.47 17.36
C LEU A 266 -9.07 -6.87 17.73
N ASP A 267 -8.54 -7.87 17.03
CA ASP A 267 -8.73 -9.29 17.35
C ASP A 267 -7.39 -9.89 17.78
N VAL A 268 -7.40 -10.78 18.78
CA VAL A 268 -6.22 -11.56 19.20
C VAL A 268 -6.51 -13.04 19.01
N LEU A 269 -5.77 -13.69 18.12
CA LEU A 269 -5.79 -15.14 17.94
C LEU A 269 -4.50 -15.75 18.51
N VAL A 270 -4.67 -16.67 19.46
CA VAL A 270 -3.57 -17.30 20.19
C VAL A 270 -3.70 -18.83 20.16
N PRO A 271 -2.69 -19.56 19.65
CA PRO A 271 -2.65 -21.02 19.72
C PRO A 271 -2.90 -21.52 21.13
N LYS A 272 -3.75 -22.55 21.28
CA LYS A 272 -4.22 -23.02 22.59
C LYS A 272 -3.06 -23.35 23.54
N LYS A 273 -1.99 -23.95 23.02
CA LYS A 273 -0.77 -24.27 23.77
C LYS A 273 -0.06 -23.02 24.33
N ILE A 274 -0.07 -21.89 23.63
CA ILE A 274 0.50 -20.63 24.14
C ILE A 274 -0.39 -20.08 25.26
N TYR A 275 -1.69 -20.01 25.01
CA TYR A 275 -2.65 -19.46 25.97
C TYR A 275 -2.70 -20.27 27.28
N ASP A 276 -2.78 -21.60 27.21
CA ASP A 276 -2.86 -22.47 28.38
C ASP A 276 -1.60 -22.32 29.27
N ASN A 277 -0.43 -22.07 28.66
CA ASN A 277 0.84 -21.90 29.36
C ASN A 277 1.21 -20.42 29.65
N ARG A 278 0.31 -19.45 29.40
CA ARG A 278 0.61 -18.00 29.50
C ARG A 278 1.13 -17.54 30.87
N ALA A 279 0.81 -18.27 31.95
CA ALA A 279 1.24 -17.95 33.31
C ALA A 279 2.66 -18.44 33.66
N THR A 280 3.24 -19.35 32.85
CA THR A 280 4.53 -20.01 33.13
C THR A 280 5.49 -20.02 31.93
N GLY A 281 5.02 -19.65 30.75
CA GLY A 281 5.82 -19.58 29.52
C GLY A 281 6.67 -18.31 29.40
N SER A 282 7.69 -18.36 28.53
CA SER A 282 8.64 -17.28 28.27
C SER A 282 8.17 -16.21 27.25
N GLY A 283 6.87 -16.17 26.97
CA GLY A 283 6.24 -15.27 26.00
C GLY A 283 6.49 -15.65 24.53
N ALA A 284 5.39 -15.78 23.77
CA ALA A 284 5.41 -16.11 22.35
C ALA A 284 5.64 -14.88 21.44
N PRO A 285 6.27 -15.04 20.26
CA PRO A 285 6.35 -13.96 19.28
C PRO A 285 4.97 -13.51 18.81
N VAL A 286 4.84 -12.23 18.46
CA VAL A 286 3.58 -11.58 18.09
C VAL A 286 3.69 -11.01 16.67
N MET A 287 2.67 -11.26 15.85
CA MET A 287 2.48 -10.68 14.52
C MET A 287 1.26 -9.74 14.59
N ILE A 288 1.45 -8.46 14.28
CA ILE A 288 0.36 -7.47 14.15
C ILE A 288 0.10 -7.23 12.67
N TRP A 289 -1.12 -7.46 12.20
CA TRP A 289 -1.59 -7.17 10.86
C TRP A 289 -2.23 -5.78 10.76
N ILE A 290 -1.77 -4.99 9.80
CA ILE A 290 -2.35 -3.72 9.36
C ILE A 290 -2.83 -3.90 7.91
N HIS A 291 -4.14 -3.86 7.69
CA HIS A 291 -4.73 -4.07 6.37
C HIS A 291 -4.45 -2.92 5.39
N GLY A 292 -4.43 -3.24 4.09
CA GLY A 292 -4.40 -2.31 2.98
C GLY A 292 -5.72 -1.56 2.76
N GLY A 293 -6.00 -1.17 1.52
CA GLY A 293 -7.23 -0.45 1.14
C GLY A 293 -7.06 1.06 0.91
N GLY A 294 -5.89 1.49 0.41
CA GLY A 294 -5.67 2.87 -0.07
C GLY A 294 -5.97 3.98 0.94
N TYR A 295 -5.89 3.69 2.24
CA TYR A 295 -6.28 4.57 3.34
C TYR A 295 -7.76 4.95 3.43
N THR A 296 -8.64 4.47 2.54
CA THR A 296 -10.07 4.81 2.51
C THR A 296 -11.02 3.65 2.78
N LEU A 297 -10.58 2.40 2.63
CA LEU A 297 -11.41 1.20 2.79
C LEU A 297 -10.65 0.05 3.47
N GLY A 298 -11.38 -1.03 3.74
CA GLY A 298 -10.85 -2.28 4.29
C GLY A 298 -11.11 -2.48 5.78
N TRP A 299 -10.79 -3.67 6.28
CA TRP A 299 -10.93 -4.03 7.70
C TRP A 299 -10.06 -5.23 8.08
N LYS A 300 -9.86 -5.44 9.39
CA LYS A 300 -8.91 -6.40 9.97
C LYS A 300 -9.06 -7.89 9.58
N THR A 301 -10.21 -8.29 9.01
CA THR A 301 -10.49 -9.67 8.57
C THR A 301 -10.86 -9.78 7.08
N GLU A 302 -10.67 -8.71 6.29
CA GLU A 302 -11.00 -8.66 4.86
C GLU A 302 -10.33 -9.78 4.05
N TYR A 303 -9.03 -10.00 4.30
CA TYR A 303 -8.19 -10.94 3.57
C TYR A 303 -8.08 -12.33 4.19
N GLY A 304 -8.85 -12.62 5.25
CA GLY A 304 -8.84 -13.91 5.94
C GLY A 304 -8.74 -13.80 7.45
N SER A 305 -8.71 -14.96 8.13
CA SER A 305 -8.74 -15.01 9.60
C SER A 305 -7.35 -14.95 10.25
N GLY A 306 -6.28 -15.18 9.47
CA GLY A 306 -4.92 -15.42 9.97
C GLY A 306 -4.67 -16.86 10.43
N ALA A 307 -5.67 -17.76 10.37
CA ALA A 307 -5.51 -19.15 10.79
C ALA A 307 -4.47 -19.92 9.97
N GLY A 308 -4.32 -19.62 8.67
CA GLY A 308 -3.25 -20.16 7.82
C GLY A 308 -1.86 -19.86 8.38
N LEU A 309 -1.60 -18.59 8.71
CA LEU A 309 -0.34 -18.13 9.33
C LEU A 309 -0.11 -18.75 10.72
N LEU A 310 -1.17 -18.92 11.52
CA LEU A 310 -1.08 -19.63 12.81
C LEU A 310 -0.72 -21.10 12.63
N THR A 311 -1.29 -21.78 11.64
CA THR A 311 -0.96 -23.19 11.32
C THR A 311 0.47 -23.30 10.81
N ALA A 312 0.89 -22.48 9.85
CA ALA A 312 2.27 -22.44 9.35
C ALA A 312 3.28 -22.15 10.49
N SER A 313 2.97 -21.22 11.40
CA SER A 313 3.86 -20.88 12.52
C SER A 313 4.09 -22.03 13.52
N GLN A 314 3.18 -23.00 13.58
CA GLN A 314 3.27 -24.20 14.42
C GLN A 314 3.87 -25.40 13.67
N ALA A 315 4.08 -25.29 12.35
CA ALA A 315 4.74 -26.31 11.56
C ALA A 315 6.19 -26.55 12.04
N HIS A 316 6.74 -27.70 11.64
CA HIS A 316 8.13 -28.09 11.96
C HIS A 316 8.43 -28.12 13.48
N GLY A 317 7.42 -28.39 14.31
CA GLY A 317 7.55 -28.55 15.77
C GLY A 317 7.60 -27.25 16.57
N LYS A 318 7.29 -26.11 15.96
CA LYS A 318 7.37 -24.79 16.61
C LYS A 318 6.16 -24.52 17.51
N THR A 319 6.32 -23.64 18.49
CA THR A 319 5.26 -23.27 19.44
C THR A 319 4.15 -22.40 18.83
N GLY A 320 4.41 -21.80 17.66
CA GLY A 320 3.52 -20.84 17.02
C GLY A 320 3.80 -19.38 17.37
N VAL A 321 2.99 -18.49 16.80
CA VAL A 321 2.96 -17.05 17.10
C VAL A 321 1.57 -16.65 17.60
N ILE A 322 1.44 -15.49 18.24
CA ILE A 322 0.16 -14.81 18.43
C ILE A 322 -0.08 -13.91 17.23
N TYR A 323 -1.29 -13.95 16.66
CA TYR A 323 -1.72 -13.07 15.59
C TYR A 323 -2.68 -12.01 16.13
N VAL A 324 -2.44 -10.75 15.79
CA VAL A 324 -3.26 -9.60 16.19
C VAL A 324 -3.66 -8.85 14.93
N ALA A 325 -4.95 -8.62 14.70
CA ALA A 325 -5.41 -7.86 13.53
C ALA A 325 -6.19 -6.62 13.97
N ILE A 326 -5.90 -5.45 13.39
CA ILE A 326 -6.40 -4.16 13.87
C ILE A 326 -7.25 -3.46 12.79
N ASN A 327 -8.39 -2.88 13.18
CA ASN A 327 -9.00 -1.80 12.41
C ASN A 327 -8.26 -0.49 12.72
N TYR A 328 -8.36 0.51 11.84
CA TYR A 328 -7.93 1.89 12.09
C TYR A 328 -8.84 2.87 11.32
N ARG A 329 -8.93 4.15 11.72
CA ARG A 329 -9.79 5.10 10.98
C ARG A 329 -9.29 5.34 9.55
N LEU A 330 -10.22 5.47 8.62
CA LEU A 330 -10.00 5.57 7.19
C LEU A 330 -10.60 6.88 6.62
N GLY A 331 -10.18 7.24 5.41
CA GLY A 331 -10.71 8.35 4.62
C GLY A 331 -10.78 9.66 5.42
N LEU A 332 -11.93 10.32 5.36
CA LEU A 332 -12.25 11.53 6.12
C LEU A 332 -11.94 11.41 7.62
N PHE A 333 -12.21 10.25 8.22
CA PHE A 333 -12.13 10.06 9.67
C PHE A 333 -10.69 9.83 10.15
N GLY A 334 -9.85 9.23 9.31
CA GLY A 334 -8.47 8.87 9.62
C GLY A 334 -7.39 9.82 9.07
N PHE A 335 -7.62 10.43 7.90
CA PHE A 335 -6.57 11.05 7.09
C PHE A 335 -6.95 12.46 6.57
N LEU A 336 -7.97 13.08 7.15
CA LEU A 336 -8.24 14.50 6.96
C LEU A 336 -7.10 15.34 7.59
N ALA A 337 -6.66 16.35 6.85
CA ALA A 337 -5.58 17.26 7.23
C ALA A 337 -5.76 18.61 6.53
N GLY A 338 -4.94 19.60 6.90
CA GLY A 338 -4.99 20.96 6.35
C GLY A 338 -4.56 21.99 7.38
N SER A 339 -4.13 23.17 6.93
CA SER A 339 -3.74 24.28 7.79
C SER A 339 -4.91 24.83 8.62
N THR A 340 -6.05 25.06 7.99
CA THR A 340 -7.27 25.51 8.67
C THR A 340 -7.78 24.42 9.61
N PHE A 341 -7.76 23.16 9.15
CA PHE A 341 -8.14 22.01 9.96
C PHE A 341 -7.30 21.91 11.25
N ALA A 342 -5.98 21.98 11.15
CA ALA A 342 -5.10 21.98 12.31
C ALA A 342 -5.36 23.18 13.24
N SER A 343 -5.55 24.39 12.69
CA SER A 343 -5.84 25.60 13.48
C SER A 343 -7.16 25.54 14.25
N GLN A 344 -8.12 24.74 13.80
CA GLN A 344 -9.41 24.49 14.45
C GLN A 344 -9.37 23.28 15.41
N GLY A 345 -8.19 22.76 15.74
CA GLY A 345 -8.01 21.64 16.66
C GLY A 345 -8.30 20.27 16.05
N GLY A 346 -8.14 20.12 14.72
CA GLY A 346 -8.04 18.83 14.05
C GLY A 346 -6.61 18.27 14.14
N THR A 347 -6.49 16.95 14.27
CA THR A 347 -5.22 16.21 14.26
C THR A 347 -5.09 15.47 12.93
N ALA A 348 -3.98 15.67 12.21
CA ALA A 348 -3.69 14.93 10.98
C ALA A 348 -3.26 13.48 11.28
N ASN A 349 -3.27 12.61 10.26
CA ASN A 349 -2.76 11.24 10.36
C ASN A 349 -3.37 10.38 11.49
N ASN A 350 -4.62 10.64 11.89
CA ASN A 350 -5.32 9.89 12.93
C ASN A 350 -5.30 8.37 12.69
N GLY A 351 -5.39 7.89 11.44
CA GLY A 351 -5.26 6.47 11.11
C GLY A 351 -3.89 5.88 11.47
N LEU A 352 -2.80 6.64 11.31
CA LEU A 352 -1.45 6.22 11.75
C LEU A 352 -1.31 6.26 13.28
N LEU A 353 -1.98 7.22 13.94
CA LEU A 353 -2.02 7.32 15.39
C LEU A 353 -2.85 6.18 16.01
N ASP A 354 -3.94 5.77 15.36
CA ASP A 354 -4.75 4.60 15.73
C ASP A 354 -3.92 3.32 15.68
N GLN A 355 -3.15 3.14 14.60
CA GLN A 355 -2.20 2.03 14.46
C GLN A 355 -1.11 2.07 15.54
N ARG A 356 -0.53 3.25 15.84
CA ARG A 356 0.45 3.41 16.92
C ARG A 356 -0.16 3.03 18.27
N MET A 357 -1.37 3.50 18.57
CA MET A 357 -2.11 3.18 19.79
C MET A 357 -2.40 1.67 19.92
N ALA A 358 -2.73 0.98 18.82
CA ALA A 358 -2.91 -0.47 18.84
C ALA A 358 -1.58 -1.23 19.09
N ILE A 359 -0.47 -0.77 18.54
CA ILE A 359 0.85 -1.37 18.81
C ILE A 359 1.28 -1.12 20.27
N GLU A 360 1.02 0.07 20.81
CA GLU A 360 1.25 0.39 22.23
C GLU A 360 0.32 -0.40 23.16
N TRP A 361 -0.93 -0.66 22.75
CA TRP A 361 -1.82 -1.59 23.45
C TRP A 361 -1.25 -3.01 23.48
N VAL A 362 -0.66 -3.49 22.38
CA VAL A 362 0.01 -4.80 22.33
C VAL A 362 1.19 -4.84 23.30
N GLN A 363 2.04 -3.80 23.32
CA GLN A 363 3.13 -3.68 24.31
C GLN A 363 2.61 -3.79 25.75
N ALA A 364 1.53 -3.08 26.07
CA ALA A 364 0.95 -3.05 27.42
C ALA A 364 0.23 -4.35 27.82
N ASN A 365 -0.41 -5.07 26.89
CA ASN A 365 -1.39 -6.11 27.24
C ASN A 365 -1.08 -7.52 26.72
N ILE A 366 -0.25 -7.71 25.70
CA ILE A 366 -0.17 -9.02 25.00
C ILE A 366 0.38 -10.15 25.88
N HIS A 367 1.14 -9.83 26.91
CA HIS A 367 1.59 -10.77 27.94
C HIS A 367 0.43 -11.48 28.64
N LYS A 368 -0.73 -10.83 28.80
CA LYS A 368 -1.95 -11.43 29.38
C LYS A 368 -2.55 -12.54 28.51
N PHE A 369 -2.21 -12.58 27.22
CA PHE A 369 -2.56 -13.63 26.27
C PHE A 369 -1.45 -14.67 26.09
N GLY A 370 -0.25 -14.43 26.66
CA GLY A 370 0.94 -15.28 26.52
C GLY A 370 1.97 -14.79 25.50
N GLY A 371 1.85 -13.57 24.99
CA GLY A 371 2.81 -12.96 24.05
C GLY A 371 4.00 -12.29 24.74
N ASP A 372 5.11 -12.14 24.03
CA ASP A 372 6.27 -11.35 24.46
C ASP A 372 6.27 -9.95 23.79
N PRO A 373 6.12 -8.85 24.54
CA PRO A 373 6.19 -7.49 23.99
C PRO A 373 7.55 -7.16 23.36
N ASN A 374 8.61 -7.93 23.66
CA ASN A 374 9.94 -7.77 23.06
C ASN A 374 10.14 -8.57 21.76
N LYS A 375 9.10 -9.28 21.28
CA LYS A 375 9.12 -10.08 20.04
C LYS A 375 7.95 -9.73 19.12
N VAL A 376 7.66 -8.45 18.96
CA VAL A 376 6.59 -7.93 18.11
C VAL A 376 7.10 -7.68 16.69
N THR A 377 6.37 -8.21 15.71
CA THR A 377 6.52 -7.92 14.27
C THR A 377 5.27 -7.20 13.78
N VAL A 378 5.42 -6.06 13.11
CA VAL A 378 4.33 -5.39 12.39
C VAL A 378 4.33 -5.85 10.94
N MET A 379 3.19 -6.23 10.41
CA MET A 379 3.01 -6.76 9.06
C MET A 379 1.88 -6.00 8.39
N GLY A 380 2.09 -5.58 7.14
CA GLY A 380 1.05 -4.90 6.38
C GLY A 380 1.33 -4.90 4.89
N GLU A 381 0.25 -4.77 4.13
CA GLU A 381 0.25 -4.76 2.67
C GLU A 381 -0.36 -3.46 2.12
N SER A 382 0.06 -3.02 0.93
CA SER A 382 -0.47 -1.81 0.26
C SER A 382 -0.35 -0.58 1.18
N ALA A 383 -1.46 0.12 1.42
CA ALA A 383 -1.59 1.20 2.40
C ALA A 383 -1.19 0.78 3.84
N GLY A 384 -1.41 -0.49 4.23
CA GLY A 384 -0.94 -1.07 5.49
C GLY A 384 0.57 -1.27 5.53
N GLY A 385 1.18 -1.61 4.40
CA GLY A 385 2.62 -1.62 4.19
C GLY A 385 3.20 -0.20 4.27
N GLY A 386 2.61 0.76 3.56
CA GLY A 386 2.95 2.18 3.63
C GLY A 386 2.77 2.77 5.04
N SER A 387 1.74 2.33 5.75
CA SER A 387 1.54 2.62 7.18
C SER A 387 2.69 2.06 8.02
N THR A 388 3.10 0.81 7.79
CA THR A 388 4.23 0.19 8.47
C THR A 388 5.53 0.97 8.23
N ILE A 389 5.76 1.48 7.02
CA ILE A 389 6.88 2.40 6.71
C ILE A 389 6.80 3.67 7.59
N HIS A 390 5.64 4.31 7.68
CA HIS A 390 5.45 5.46 8.56
C HIS A 390 5.64 5.12 10.05
N GLN A 391 5.28 3.91 10.48
CA GLN A 391 5.56 3.44 11.85
C GLN A 391 7.06 3.29 12.12
N VAL A 392 7.88 2.91 11.12
CA VAL A 392 9.35 2.77 11.16
C VAL A 392 10.06 4.13 11.19
N THR A 393 9.57 5.12 10.42
CA THR A 393 10.14 6.48 10.36
C THR A 393 9.48 7.46 11.33
N ALA A 394 8.60 6.98 12.21
CA ALA A 394 7.78 7.82 13.09
C ALA A 394 8.62 8.78 13.94
N TYR A 395 8.14 10.02 14.05
CA TYR A 395 8.81 11.11 14.75
C TYR A 395 10.26 11.37 14.28
N GLY A 396 10.63 10.94 13.07
CA GLY A 396 12.00 11.05 12.54
C GLY A 396 13.03 10.25 13.35
N GLY A 397 12.60 9.22 14.10
CA GLY A 397 13.44 8.51 15.07
C GLY A 397 13.81 9.31 16.33
N LEU A 398 13.34 10.55 16.48
CA LEU A 398 13.72 11.45 17.58
C LEU A 398 13.12 11.05 18.94
N LYS A 399 12.06 10.22 18.94
CA LYS A 399 11.45 9.66 20.17
C LYS A 399 12.04 8.31 20.60
N GLY A 400 13.19 7.91 20.03
CA GLY A 400 13.85 6.66 20.35
C GLY A 400 13.29 5.48 19.56
N LYS A 401 13.30 4.28 20.16
CA LYS A 401 12.88 3.05 19.49
C LYS A 401 11.37 2.99 19.29
N VAL A 402 10.95 2.38 18.19
CA VAL A 402 9.54 2.09 17.94
C VAL A 402 9.07 0.89 18.79
N PRO A 403 7.77 0.78 19.11
CA PRO A 403 7.21 -0.29 19.96
C PRO A 403 7.09 -1.66 19.26
N PHE A 404 8.07 -2.03 18.43
CA PHE A 404 8.20 -3.34 17.79
C PHE A 404 9.66 -3.58 17.37
N GLN A 405 10.01 -4.82 17.01
CA GLN A 405 11.41 -5.19 16.72
C GLN A 405 11.64 -5.57 15.25
N LYS A 406 10.57 -5.92 14.53
CA LYS A 406 10.63 -6.40 13.14
C LYS A 406 9.45 -5.88 12.33
N ALA A 407 9.60 -5.80 11.01
CA ALA A 407 8.46 -5.58 10.14
C ALA A 407 8.48 -6.43 8.86
N ILE A 408 7.29 -6.79 8.39
CA ILE A 408 7.01 -7.39 7.08
C ILE A 408 6.24 -6.33 6.28
N ILE A 409 6.79 -5.89 5.15
CA ILE A 409 6.24 -4.80 4.35
C ILE A 409 6.01 -5.35 2.94
N GLN A 410 4.75 -5.62 2.62
CA GLN A 410 4.33 -6.09 1.30
C GLN A 410 3.81 -4.87 0.52
N SER A 411 4.32 -4.61 -0.68
CA SER A 411 3.76 -3.63 -1.62
C SER A 411 3.52 -2.24 -0.98
N GLY A 412 4.45 -1.78 -0.14
CA GLY A 412 4.20 -0.68 0.79
C GLY A 412 4.05 0.69 0.12
N ALA A 413 2.84 1.25 0.12
CA ALA A 413 2.49 2.38 -0.75
C ALA A 413 1.77 3.56 -0.07
N PHE A 414 2.03 4.76 -0.60
CA PHE A 414 1.39 6.04 -0.24
C PHE A 414 1.75 7.10 -1.30
N LEU A 415 0.88 8.10 -1.51
CA LEU A 415 1.26 9.28 -2.31
C LEU A 415 2.17 10.20 -1.48
N PRO A 416 3.26 10.76 -2.04
CA PRO A 416 4.09 11.75 -1.36
C PRO A 416 3.35 13.10 -1.26
N VAL A 417 2.91 13.45 -0.05
CA VAL A 417 2.23 14.74 0.23
C VAL A 417 3.05 15.58 1.23
N PRO A 418 4.13 16.26 0.77
CA PRO A 418 4.90 17.19 1.60
C PRO A 418 4.23 18.56 1.77
N GLY A 419 3.44 19.02 0.81
CA GLY A 419 2.78 20.33 0.84
C GLY A 419 1.45 20.37 1.60
N THR A 420 1.08 21.57 2.07
CA THR A 420 -0.20 21.82 2.77
C THR A 420 -1.38 22.11 1.84
N VAL A 421 -1.12 22.45 0.56
CA VAL A 421 -2.12 22.91 -0.41
C VAL A 421 -3.16 21.83 -0.74
N ARG A 422 -2.71 20.60 -1.03
CA ARG A 422 -3.62 19.48 -1.35
C ARG A 422 -4.49 19.09 -0.13
N PRO A 423 -3.93 18.88 1.08
CA PRO A 423 -4.73 18.66 2.29
C PRO A 423 -5.77 19.77 2.55
N GLU A 424 -5.36 21.04 2.47
CA GLU A 424 -6.28 22.17 2.66
C GLU A 424 -7.41 22.17 1.62
N SER A 425 -7.11 21.90 0.35
CA SER A 425 -8.13 21.79 -0.70
C SER A 425 -9.15 20.68 -0.41
N ILE A 426 -8.70 19.53 0.09
CA ILE A 426 -9.57 18.41 0.49
C ILE A 426 -10.44 18.82 1.69
N PHE A 427 -9.89 19.50 2.70
CA PHE A 427 -10.65 20.00 3.84
C PHE A 427 -11.75 21.01 3.44
N GLN A 428 -11.44 21.96 2.55
CA GLN A 428 -12.44 22.91 2.05
C GLN A 428 -13.52 22.23 1.20
N LYS A 429 -13.16 21.23 0.38
CA LYS A 429 -14.13 20.39 -0.34
C LYS A 429 -15.01 19.61 0.63
N PHE A 430 -14.46 19.07 1.72
CA PHE A 430 -15.23 18.38 2.76
C PHE A 430 -16.27 19.30 3.40
N LEU A 431 -15.88 20.50 3.84
CA LEU A 431 -16.82 21.47 4.41
C LEU A 431 -17.95 21.79 3.42
N SER A 432 -17.62 22.03 2.15
CA SER A 432 -18.60 22.25 1.09
C SER A 432 -19.53 21.06 0.84
N ARG A 433 -18.99 19.84 0.70
CA ARG A 433 -19.78 18.62 0.44
C ARG A 433 -20.62 18.18 1.62
N GLY A 434 -20.15 18.42 2.85
CA GLY A 434 -20.89 18.14 4.08
C GLY A 434 -21.94 19.19 4.44
N ASN A 435 -21.94 20.36 3.78
CA ASN A 435 -22.70 21.55 4.19
C ASN A 435 -22.37 21.98 5.65
N LEU A 436 -21.07 22.13 5.91
CA LEU A 436 -20.46 22.47 7.20
C LEU A 436 -19.58 23.71 7.04
N THR A 437 -19.37 24.51 8.10
CA THR A 437 -18.51 25.70 8.02
C THR A 437 -17.15 25.53 8.69
N ASN A 438 -17.02 24.61 9.66
CA ASN A 438 -15.82 24.42 10.46
C ASN A 438 -15.80 23.04 11.17
N ILE A 439 -14.71 22.72 11.88
CA ILE A 439 -14.59 21.45 12.64
C ILE A 439 -15.63 21.27 13.74
N THR A 440 -16.08 22.35 14.41
CA THR A 440 -17.12 22.26 15.45
C THR A 440 -18.43 21.74 14.86
N ASP A 441 -18.83 22.25 13.69
CA ASP A 441 -20.00 21.75 12.95
C ASP A 441 -19.79 20.27 12.58
N ALA A 442 -18.60 19.91 12.07
CA ALA A 442 -18.26 18.55 11.72
C ALA A 442 -18.28 17.59 12.93
N ARG A 443 -17.87 18.05 14.11
CA ARG A 443 -17.96 17.28 15.37
C ARG A 443 -19.41 17.10 15.83
N ALA A 444 -20.30 18.05 15.52
CA ALA A 444 -21.73 17.99 15.84
C ALA A 444 -22.61 17.26 14.80
N ALA A 445 -22.12 17.07 13.56
CA ALA A 445 -22.84 16.42 12.47
C ALA A 445 -23.22 14.96 12.75
N SER A 446 -24.18 14.40 12.00
CA SER A 446 -24.48 12.96 12.11
C SER A 446 -23.39 12.10 11.45
N THR A 447 -23.24 10.85 11.91
CA THR A 447 -22.29 9.90 11.30
C THR A 447 -22.61 9.68 9.82
N GLU A 448 -23.89 9.61 9.48
CA GLU A 448 -24.41 9.42 8.12
C GLU A 448 -24.07 10.62 7.21
N GLN A 449 -24.19 11.84 7.71
CA GLN A 449 -23.83 13.07 6.99
C GLN A 449 -22.32 13.09 6.67
N LEU A 450 -21.48 12.79 7.67
CA LEU A 450 -20.02 12.71 7.48
C LEU A 450 -19.62 11.57 6.54
N GLN A 451 -20.26 10.40 6.67
CA GLN A 451 -20.00 9.24 5.84
C GLN A 451 -20.45 9.43 4.39
N LEU A 452 -21.55 10.16 4.14
CA LEU A 452 -21.95 10.56 2.79
C LEU A 452 -20.94 11.52 2.18
N ALA A 453 -20.47 12.53 2.93
CA ALA A 453 -19.43 13.45 2.46
C ALA A 453 -18.11 12.70 2.17
N ASN A 454 -17.71 11.77 3.03
CA ASN A 454 -16.57 10.87 2.83
C ASN A 454 -16.72 10.07 1.53
N ALA A 455 -17.85 9.38 1.34
CA ALA A 455 -18.11 8.57 0.14
C ALA A 455 -18.09 9.40 -1.15
N ILE A 456 -18.62 10.63 -1.15
CA ILE A 456 -18.54 11.54 -2.31
C ILE A 456 -17.09 11.92 -2.60
N LEU A 457 -16.31 12.36 -1.61
CA LEU A 457 -14.92 12.81 -1.80
C LEU A 457 -13.98 11.69 -2.28
N VAL A 458 -14.21 10.45 -1.83
CA VAL A 458 -13.45 9.28 -2.29
C VAL A 458 -13.93 8.86 -3.68
N GLY A 459 -15.24 8.89 -3.94
CA GLY A 459 -15.82 8.61 -5.27
C GLY A 459 -15.37 9.58 -6.36
N GLU A 460 -15.12 10.85 -6.01
CA GLU A 460 -14.57 11.90 -6.88
C GLU A 460 -13.06 11.79 -7.16
N ALA A 461 -12.35 10.81 -6.58
CA ALA A 461 -10.90 10.71 -6.72
C ALA A 461 -10.46 10.49 -8.18
N PRO A 462 -9.38 11.14 -8.66
CA PRO A 462 -8.72 10.81 -9.92
C PRO A 462 -8.36 9.33 -10.02
N TYR A 463 -8.23 8.81 -11.24
CA TYR A 463 -7.79 7.43 -11.47
C TYR A 463 -6.43 7.19 -10.81
N GLY A 464 -6.32 6.13 -10.00
CA GLY A 464 -5.10 5.81 -9.23
C GLY A 464 -4.94 6.58 -7.90
N ASP A 465 -5.80 7.57 -7.62
CA ASP A 465 -5.82 8.31 -6.35
C ASP A 465 -6.94 7.80 -5.42
N PHE A 466 -6.73 7.92 -4.12
CA PHE A 466 -7.73 7.62 -3.07
C PHE A 466 -8.24 8.88 -2.35
N THR A 467 -7.87 10.08 -2.82
CA THR A 467 -8.13 11.39 -2.18
C THR A 467 -7.36 11.57 -0.87
N PHE A 468 -7.51 10.65 0.09
CA PHE A 468 -6.89 10.72 1.41
C PHE A 468 -5.62 9.88 1.49
N ASN A 469 -4.56 10.42 2.09
CA ASN A 469 -3.25 9.78 2.26
C ASN A 469 -2.61 10.27 3.57
N PRO A 470 -1.58 9.58 4.10
CA PRO A 470 -0.63 10.16 5.03
C PRO A 470 -0.07 11.49 4.51
N VAL A 471 0.10 12.46 5.41
CA VAL A 471 0.67 13.78 5.09
C VAL A 471 1.89 14.08 5.97
N VAL A 472 2.77 14.96 5.50
CA VAL A 472 3.79 15.55 6.38
C VAL A 472 3.10 16.47 7.39
N ASP A 473 3.13 16.10 8.67
CA ASP A 473 2.44 16.79 9.77
C ASP A 473 3.39 17.53 10.74
N GLY A 474 4.71 17.44 10.51
CA GLY A 474 5.73 18.06 11.36
C GLY A 474 5.91 17.39 12.74
N SER A 475 5.23 16.27 12.99
CA SER A 475 5.16 15.59 14.30
C SER A 475 5.33 14.08 14.21
N PHE A 476 4.29 13.30 13.91
CA PHE A 476 4.38 11.86 13.69
C PHE A 476 5.09 11.55 12.37
N ALA A 477 4.77 12.29 11.32
CA ALA A 477 5.42 12.27 10.02
C ALA A 477 6.10 13.64 9.77
N PRO A 478 7.32 13.87 10.31
CA PRO A 478 7.96 15.19 10.22
C PRO A 478 8.51 15.51 8.83
N ASP A 479 8.73 14.51 7.97
CA ASP A 479 9.04 14.64 6.54
C ASP A 479 8.67 13.31 5.84
N LEU A 480 8.77 13.25 4.51
CA LEU A 480 8.50 12.05 3.72
C LEU A 480 9.41 10.86 4.15
N PRO A 481 8.88 9.63 4.29
CA PRO A 481 9.67 8.47 4.72
C PRO A 481 10.95 8.24 3.93
N GLY A 482 10.95 8.42 2.61
CA GLY A 482 12.14 8.30 1.76
C GLY A 482 13.28 9.26 2.15
N LYS A 483 12.96 10.52 2.50
CA LYS A 483 13.92 11.51 3.00
C LYS A 483 14.41 11.16 4.41
N LEU A 484 13.53 10.65 5.26
CA LEU A 484 13.90 10.20 6.62
C LEU A 484 14.85 8.99 6.55
N LEU A 485 14.59 8.02 5.67
CA LEU A 485 15.48 6.89 5.39
C LEU A 485 16.83 7.34 4.81
N LEU A 486 16.84 8.31 3.88
CA LEU A 486 18.07 8.88 3.31
C LEU A 486 18.91 9.67 4.34
N SER A 487 18.27 10.43 5.21
CA SER A 487 18.94 11.27 6.23
C SER A 487 19.28 10.53 7.53
N GLY A 488 18.74 9.32 7.73
CA GLY A 488 18.97 8.51 8.93
C GLY A 488 17.98 8.77 10.07
N GLY A 489 16.87 9.45 9.83
CA GLY A 489 15.81 9.76 10.80
C GLY A 489 14.77 8.63 10.97
N TYR A 490 15.21 7.45 11.40
CA TYR A 490 14.36 6.26 11.60
C TYR A 490 14.97 5.31 12.64
N ASP A 491 14.19 4.33 13.12
CA ASP A 491 14.70 3.31 14.04
C ASP A 491 15.56 2.25 13.32
N LYS A 492 16.88 2.43 13.40
CA LYS A 492 17.90 1.53 12.84
C LYS A 492 18.04 0.21 13.60
N SER A 493 17.31 -0.01 14.69
CA SER A 493 17.41 -1.24 15.49
C SER A 493 16.66 -2.42 14.85
N LEU A 494 15.61 -2.14 14.06
CA LEU A 494 14.72 -3.12 13.44
C LEU A 494 15.40 -4.05 12.41
N THR A 495 14.77 -5.20 12.16
CA THR A 495 15.02 -6.06 10.99
C THR A 495 13.76 -6.08 10.12
N LEU A 496 13.91 -6.02 8.80
CA LEU A 496 12.80 -5.92 7.85
C LEU A 496 12.79 -7.12 6.88
N LEU A 497 11.60 -7.58 6.54
CA LEU A 497 11.32 -8.38 5.34
C LEU A 497 10.43 -7.49 4.45
N ILE A 498 10.85 -7.27 3.22
CA ILE A 498 10.26 -6.29 2.30
C ILE A 498 10.00 -7.03 1.00
N GLY A 499 8.88 -6.76 0.35
CA GLY A 499 8.68 -7.19 -1.02
C GLY A 499 7.56 -6.46 -1.73
N HIS A 500 7.43 -6.75 -3.02
CA HIS A 500 6.42 -6.18 -3.90
C HIS A 500 6.00 -7.24 -4.94
N ASN A 501 4.90 -6.98 -5.63
CA ASN A 501 4.49 -7.74 -6.81
C ASN A 501 5.28 -7.23 -8.04
N ASP A 502 5.34 -8.03 -9.11
CA ASP A 502 6.09 -7.69 -10.34
C ASP A 502 5.38 -6.61 -11.20
N ASP A 503 4.04 -6.49 -11.08
CA ASP A 503 3.17 -5.55 -11.80
C ASP A 503 2.27 -4.77 -10.80
N GLU A 504 2.87 -3.85 -10.04
CA GLU A 504 2.15 -3.09 -9.03
C GLU A 504 1.23 -2.00 -9.63
N GLY A 505 1.63 -1.42 -10.77
CA GLY A 505 1.11 -0.15 -11.28
C GLY A 505 -0.07 -0.28 -12.23
N LEU A 506 -0.27 -1.41 -12.90
CA LEU A 506 -1.31 -1.55 -13.94
C LEU A 506 -2.72 -1.36 -13.37
N TYR A 507 -3.02 -1.81 -12.15
CA TYR A 507 -4.32 -1.60 -11.50
C TYR A 507 -4.65 -0.10 -11.29
N PHE A 508 -3.62 0.71 -11.04
CA PHE A 508 -3.73 2.15 -10.77
C PHE A 508 -3.52 3.02 -12.02
N THR A 509 -3.25 2.40 -13.18
CA THR A 509 -3.02 3.07 -14.45
C THR A 509 -4.31 3.21 -15.25
N SER A 510 -4.62 4.42 -15.72
CA SER A 510 -5.83 4.65 -16.50
C SER A 510 -5.74 3.95 -17.87
N PRO A 511 -6.77 3.19 -18.30
CA PRO A 511 -6.82 2.63 -19.65
C PRO A 511 -7.06 3.70 -20.74
N PHE A 512 -7.33 4.96 -20.36
CA PHE A 512 -7.73 6.04 -21.25
C PHE A 512 -6.62 7.06 -21.52
N LEU A 513 -5.36 6.64 -21.46
CA LEU A 513 -4.22 7.52 -21.74
C LEU A 513 -4.16 7.88 -23.23
N PRO A 514 -4.07 9.18 -23.59
CA PRO A 514 -3.98 9.61 -24.98
C PRO A 514 -2.58 9.39 -25.53
N THR A 515 -2.49 8.78 -26.71
CA THR A 515 -1.21 8.57 -27.40
C THR A 515 -0.63 9.89 -27.92
N GLY A 516 0.59 10.23 -27.52
CA GLY A 516 1.29 11.43 -28.01
C GLY A 516 0.84 12.78 -27.44
N ASP A 517 -0.03 12.79 -26.42
CA ASP A 517 -0.37 14.00 -25.64
C ASP A 517 0.31 13.94 -24.27
N GLU A 518 1.58 14.34 -24.25
CA GLU A 518 2.40 14.42 -23.03
C GLU A 518 1.77 15.35 -21.97
N ALA A 519 0.96 16.35 -22.34
CA ALA A 519 0.38 17.27 -21.36
C ALA A 519 -0.76 16.58 -20.57
N THR A 520 -1.61 15.82 -21.25
CA THR A 520 -2.63 15.00 -20.58
C THR A 520 -2.02 13.79 -19.89
N PHE A 521 -0.97 13.17 -20.45
CA PHE A 521 -0.20 12.12 -19.78
C PHE A 521 0.41 12.63 -18.46
N ALA A 522 1.10 13.79 -18.48
CA ALA A 522 1.65 14.43 -17.29
C ALA A 522 0.58 14.66 -16.20
N LYS A 523 -0.59 15.16 -16.61
CA LYS A 523 -1.70 15.42 -15.70
C LYS A 523 -2.29 14.16 -15.08
N ASN A 524 -2.46 13.10 -15.87
CA ASN A 524 -3.17 11.89 -15.45
C ASN A 524 -2.26 10.84 -14.79
N VAL A 525 -0.94 10.93 -14.96
CA VAL A 525 0.05 10.02 -14.40
C VAL A 525 0.96 10.76 -13.41
N VAL A 526 1.83 11.64 -13.92
CA VAL A 526 2.89 12.29 -13.12
C VAL A 526 2.33 13.15 -11.98
N LEU A 527 1.31 13.97 -12.24
CA LEU A 527 0.69 14.82 -11.21
C LEU A 527 -0.29 14.07 -10.27
N VAL A 528 -0.59 12.80 -10.57
CA VAL A 528 -1.32 11.91 -9.63
C VAL A 528 -0.32 11.25 -8.69
N SER A 529 0.74 10.62 -9.24
CA SER A 529 1.81 9.97 -8.47
C SER A 529 2.66 10.96 -7.67
N PHE A 530 2.85 12.18 -8.19
CA PHE A 530 3.63 13.24 -7.55
C PHE A 530 2.84 14.57 -7.55
N PRO A 531 1.86 14.74 -6.63
CA PRO A 531 0.96 15.89 -6.62
C PRO A 531 1.65 17.26 -6.58
N ASP A 532 2.79 17.35 -5.88
CA ASP A 532 3.55 18.59 -5.74
C ASP A 532 4.62 18.77 -6.84
N ALA A 533 4.75 17.85 -7.82
CA ALA A 533 5.67 17.97 -8.97
C ALA A 533 5.21 18.98 -10.05
N SER A 534 4.24 19.82 -9.73
CA SER A 534 3.65 20.84 -10.62
C SER A 534 4.63 21.92 -11.11
N SER A 535 5.86 21.97 -10.57
CA SER A 535 6.93 22.77 -11.18
C SER A 535 7.33 22.19 -12.54
N THR A 536 7.39 23.03 -13.58
CA THR A 536 7.66 22.60 -14.96
C THR A 536 8.97 21.80 -15.07
N ASN A 537 9.97 22.12 -14.26
CA ASN A 537 11.26 21.43 -14.25
C ASN A 537 11.16 19.99 -13.71
N ALA A 538 10.39 19.74 -12.63
CA ALA A 538 10.24 18.40 -12.06
C ALA A 538 9.47 17.48 -13.01
N THR A 539 8.31 17.93 -13.48
CA THR A 539 7.51 17.20 -14.49
C THR A 539 8.33 16.93 -15.77
N SER A 540 9.08 17.92 -16.27
CA SER A 540 9.92 17.75 -17.47
C SER A 540 11.07 16.77 -17.25
N TYR A 541 11.68 16.72 -16.06
CA TYR A 541 12.74 15.76 -15.75
C TYR A 541 12.20 14.32 -15.69
N ILE A 542 11.05 14.13 -15.04
CA ILE A 542 10.36 12.83 -14.98
C ILE A 542 10.06 12.34 -16.40
N LEU A 543 9.39 13.15 -17.23
CA LEU A 543 8.92 12.74 -18.55
C LEU A 543 9.99 12.66 -19.64
N ASN A 544 11.09 13.42 -19.55
CA ASN A 544 12.13 13.44 -20.59
C ASN A 544 13.44 12.75 -20.20
N THR A 545 13.67 12.47 -18.91
CA THR A 545 14.92 11.87 -18.42
C THR A 545 14.71 10.52 -17.73
N LEU A 546 13.76 10.41 -16.80
CA LEU A 546 13.49 9.14 -16.11
C LEU A 546 12.64 8.20 -16.96
N TYR A 547 11.58 8.73 -17.58
CA TYR A 547 10.57 7.97 -18.33
C TYR A 547 10.27 8.60 -19.71
N PRO A 548 11.26 8.69 -20.62
CA PRO A 548 11.07 9.26 -21.95
C PRO A 548 10.02 8.50 -22.78
N PRO A 549 9.34 9.15 -23.75
CA PRO A 549 8.40 8.50 -24.67
C PRO A 549 9.14 7.67 -25.75
N ILE A 550 9.95 6.70 -25.31
CA ILE A 550 10.75 5.80 -26.16
C ILE A 550 10.22 4.37 -25.98
N PHE A 551 9.61 3.84 -27.04
CA PHE A 551 8.81 2.61 -26.99
C PHE A 551 9.49 1.40 -27.67
N ASP A 552 10.81 1.43 -27.82
CA ASP A 552 11.61 0.33 -28.37
C ASP A 552 11.93 -0.79 -27.35
N GLY A 553 11.45 -0.64 -26.12
CA GLY A 553 11.71 -1.56 -25.00
C GLY A 553 12.99 -1.27 -24.21
N SER A 554 13.85 -0.34 -24.64
CA SER A 554 15.11 0.00 -23.95
C SER A 554 14.94 0.47 -22.50
N HIS A 555 13.78 1.09 -22.18
CA HIS A 555 13.45 1.60 -20.84
C HIS A 555 12.52 0.66 -20.03
N GLY A 556 12.17 -0.51 -20.57
CA GLY A 556 11.27 -1.50 -19.95
C GLY A 556 9.83 -1.48 -20.46
N TYR A 557 9.45 -0.50 -21.28
CA TYR A 557 8.09 -0.35 -21.84
C TYR A 557 8.08 -0.18 -23.36
N THR A 558 6.95 -0.55 -23.98
CA THR A 558 6.76 -0.55 -25.46
C THR A 558 5.51 0.20 -25.91
N ASN A 559 4.79 0.85 -25.00
CA ASN A 559 3.63 1.70 -25.28
C ASN A 559 3.34 2.62 -24.08
N GLU A 560 2.42 3.58 -24.24
CA GLU A 560 2.07 4.57 -23.21
C GLU A 560 1.47 3.96 -21.93
N ILE A 561 0.67 2.90 -22.04
CA ILE A 561 0.08 2.24 -20.86
C ILE A 561 1.19 1.57 -20.05
N ALA A 562 2.07 0.82 -20.72
CA ALA A 562 3.24 0.22 -20.08
C ALA A 562 4.19 1.28 -19.48
N ARG A 563 4.36 2.44 -20.13
CA ARG A 563 5.15 3.56 -19.59
C ARG A 563 4.52 4.17 -18.33
N ALA A 564 3.19 4.33 -18.33
CA ALA A 564 2.45 4.86 -17.19
C ALA A 564 2.42 3.89 -16.01
N ASP A 565 2.13 2.61 -16.25
CA ASP A 565 2.26 1.54 -15.28
C ASP A 565 3.65 1.56 -14.64
N TYR A 566 4.71 1.59 -15.45
CA TYR A 566 6.07 1.64 -14.96
C TYR A 566 6.34 2.84 -14.02
N ILE A 567 5.83 4.04 -14.37
CA ILE A 567 5.91 5.23 -13.50
C ILE A 567 5.14 5.00 -12.18
N VAL A 568 3.94 4.44 -12.24
CA VAL A 568 3.09 4.25 -11.05
C VAL A 568 3.64 3.15 -10.14
N SER A 569 4.14 2.05 -10.73
CA SER A 569 4.87 0.97 -10.06
C SER A 569 6.10 1.48 -9.30
N GLU A 570 6.99 2.24 -9.95
CA GLU A 570 8.18 2.78 -9.28
C GLU A 570 7.80 3.87 -8.25
N ALA A 571 6.96 4.84 -8.61
CA ALA A 571 6.62 5.97 -7.74
C ALA A 571 5.92 5.57 -6.42
N LEU A 572 5.00 4.60 -6.47
CA LEU A 572 4.12 4.28 -5.34
C LEU A 572 4.58 3.05 -4.54
N PHE A 573 5.27 2.10 -5.16
CA PHE A 573 5.58 0.80 -4.55
C PHE A 573 7.09 0.53 -4.53
N SER A 574 7.71 0.45 -5.70
CA SER A 574 9.07 -0.09 -5.85
C SER A 574 10.13 0.84 -5.25
N CYS A 575 10.03 2.16 -5.43
CA CYS A 575 10.88 3.13 -4.75
C CYS A 575 10.85 2.96 -3.22
N ASN A 576 9.67 2.71 -2.64
CA ASN A 576 9.53 2.54 -1.19
C ASN A 576 10.25 1.27 -0.71
N ALA A 577 10.17 0.18 -1.46
CA ALA A 577 10.93 -1.04 -1.20
C ALA A 577 12.45 -0.78 -1.29
N GLU A 578 12.94 -0.12 -2.36
CA GLU A 578 14.37 0.19 -2.54
C GLU A 578 14.94 1.02 -1.37
N TYR A 579 14.22 2.08 -0.97
CA TYR A 579 14.66 2.97 0.11
C TYR A 579 14.86 2.23 1.43
N LEU A 580 13.97 1.29 1.77
CA LEU A 580 14.08 0.45 2.95
C LEU A 580 15.24 -0.55 2.82
N GLN A 581 15.32 -1.26 1.69
CA GLN A 581 16.36 -2.26 1.43
C GLN A 581 17.76 -1.65 1.56
N ARG A 582 17.99 -0.47 0.95
CA ARG A 582 19.26 0.27 1.09
C ARG A 582 19.49 0.84 2.49
N ALA A 583 18.47 1.32 3.19
CA ALA A 583 18.61 1.92 4.52
C ALA A 583 18.92 0.87 5.62
N PHE A 584 18.40 -0.34 5.48
CA PHE A 584 18.57 -1.42 6.46
C PHE A 584 19.66 -2.42 6.07
N GLY A 585 19.98 -2.59 4.78
CA GLY A 585 21.13 -3.35 4.28
C GLY A 585 21.21 -4.76 4.85
N SER A 586 22.15 -5.01 5.76
CA SER A 586 22.33 -6.33 6.39
C SER A 586 21.18 -6.75 7.33
N LYS A 587 20.20 -5.87 7.56
CA LYS A 587 18.96 -6.12 8.31
C LYS A 587 17.71 -6.15 7.44
N ALA A 588 17.85 -6.09 6.12
CA ALA A 588 16.74 -6.24 5.17
C ALA A 588 16.81 -7.60 4.48
N TYR A 589 15.65 -8.19 4.20
CA TYR A 589 15.43 -9.34 3.34
C TYR A 589 14.42 -8.90 2.26
N GLY A 590 14.78 -8.96 0.98
CA GLY A 590 13.92 -8.55 -0.15
C GLY A 590 13.23 -9.74 -0.83
N TYR A 591 12.00 -9.58 -1.32
CA TYR A 591 11.37 -10.53 -2.24
C TYR A 591 10.54 -9.85 -3.34
N ASP A 592 10.47 -10.53 -4.49
CA ASP A 592 9.61 -10.17 -5.61
C ASP A 592 8.57 -11.29 -5.78
N PHE A 593 7.33 -10.93 -6.04
CA PHE A 593 6.24 -11.87 -6.31
C PHE A 593 5.87 -11.82 -7.79
N SER A 594 6.27 -12.86 -8.52
CA SER A 594 6.26 -12.93 -9.99
C SER A 594 5.29 -13.98 -10.53
N VAL A 595 4.32 -14.42 -9.72
CA VAL A 595 3.28 -15.36 -10.14
C VAL A 595 2.29 -14.63 -11.06
N PRO A 596 2.22 -14.95 -12.37
CA PRO A 596 1.47 -14.11 -13.31
C PRO A 596 -0.04 -14.07 -13.01
N PRO A 597 -0.72 -12.92 -13.19
CA PRO A 597 -0.19 -11.68 -13.76
C PRO A 597 0.62 -10.79 -12.78
N ALA A 598 0.84 -11.22 -11.53
CA ALA A 598 1.63 -10.50 -10.52
C ALA A 598 1.14 -9.07 -10.25
N LEU A 599 -0.19 -8.87 -10.28
CA LEU A 599 -0.79 -7.57 -10.00
C LEU A 599 -0.71 -7.23 -8.51
N HIS A 600 -0.80 -5.94 -8.18
CA HIS A 600 -0.88 -5.46 -6.80
C HIS A 600 -1.84 -6.28 -5.92
N GLY A 601 -1.32 -6.76 -4.80
CA GLY A 601 -2.05 -7.55 -3.80
C GLY A 601 -2.30 -9.01 -4.19
N GLN A 602 -1.73 -9.53 -5.29
CA GLN A 602 -1.88 -10.95 -5.66
C GLN A 602 -1.04 -11.91 -4.80
N ASP A 603 -0.15 -11.39 -3.98
CA ASP A 603 0.59 -12.13 -2.95
C ASP A 603 -0.23 -12.32 -1.63
N ILE A 604 -1.33 -11.59 -1.45
CA ILE A 604 -2.25 -11.72 -0.29
C ILE A 604 -2.87 -13.13 -0.16
N PRO A 605 -3.44 -13.76 -1.21
CA PRO A 605 -4.01 -15.10 -1.10
C PRO A 605 -2.98 -16.19 -0.73
N TYR A 606 -1.70 -15.98 -1.08
CA TYR A 606 -0.59 -16.84 -0.69
C TYR A 606 -0.21 -16.61 0.78
N THR A 607 -0.16 -15.34 1.20
CA THR A 607 0.06 -14.92 2.58
C THR A 607 -0.97 -15.52 3.54
N PHE A 608 -2.26 -15.41 3.21
CA PHE A 608 -3.39 -15.84 4.04
C PHE A 608 -3.97 -17.22 3.66
N PHE A 609 -3.22 -18.02 2.90
CA PHE A 609 -3.66 -19.34 2.44
C PHE A 609 -4.09 -20.26 3.60
N GLU A 610 -5.35 -20.72 3.59
CA GLU A 610 -5.91 -21.66 4.58
C GLU A 610 -6.20 -23.06 4.00
N GLY A 611 -5.60 -23.42 2.85
CA GLY A 611 -5.65 -24.78 2.29
C GLY A 611 -6.53 -24.98 1.04
N SER A 612 -7.29 -23.99 0.58
CA SER A 612 -8.19 -24.13 -0.58
C SER A 612 -7.44 -24.00 -1.91
N ALA A 613 -7.44 -25.06 -2.72
CA ALA A 613 -6.79 -25.11 -4.03
C ALA A 613 -7.36 -24.15 -5.10
N THR A 614 -8.44 -23.43 -4.81
CA THR A 614 -8.98 -22.38 -5.69
C THR A 614 -8.52 -20.97 -5.31
N ALA A 615 -7.84 -20.79 -4.18
CA ALA A 615 -7.41 -19.47 -3.70
C ALA A 615 -6.07 -19.01 -4.30
N VAL A 616 -5.25 -19.95 -4.78
CA VAL A 616 -3.90 -19.73 -5.31
C VAL A 616 -3.62 -20.66 -6.49
N LEU A 617 -2.67 -20.31 -7.36
CA LEU A 617 -2.23 -21.20 -8.46
C LEU A 617 -1.41 -22.38 -7.94
N ASN A 618 -0.67 -22.20 -6.85
CA ASN A 618 0.17 -23.23 -6.25
C ASN A 618 0.14 -23.19 -4.72
N ASN A 619 -0.53 -24.19 -4.13
CA ASN A 619 -0.63 -24.37 -2.68
C ASN A 619 0.75 -24.55 -2.01
N THR A 620 1.71 -25.19 -2.70
CA THR A 620 3.05 -25.42 -2.17
C THR A 620 3.83 -24.11 -2.06
N LEU A 621 3.68 -23.23 -3.05
CA LEU A 621 4.28 -21.89 -3.03
C LEU A 621 3.73 -21.05 -1.86
N ALA A 622 2.42 -21.09 -1.63
CA ALA A 622 1.78 -20.39 -0.52
C ALA A 622 2.32 -20.87 0.84
N LEU A 623 2.44 -22.19 1.04
CA LEU A 623 3.02 -22.76 2.26
C LEU A 623 4.51 -22.38 2.45
N ILE A 624 5.28 -22.28 1.36
CA ILE A 624 6.68 -21.83 1.39
C ILE A 624 6.77 -20.34 1.80
N MET A 625 5.91 -19.48 1.24
CA MET A 625 5.84 -18.06 1.58
C MET A 625 5.46 -17.85 3.06
N GLN A 626 4.43 -18.55 3.54
CA GLN A 626 4.02 -18.56 4.94
C GLN A 626 5.11 -19.07 5.88
N ASP A 627 5.89 -20.09 5.48
CA ASP A 627 7.05 -20.55 6.24
C ASP A 627 8.10 -19.43 6.38
N TYR A 628 8.49 -18.73 5.31
CA TYR A 628 9.45 -17.62 5.41
C TYR A 628 8.97 -16.51 6.35
N PHE A 629 7.70 -16.09 6.22
CA PHE A 629 7.10 -15.03 7.03
C PHE A 629 7.04 -15.43 8.51
N THR A 630 6.55 -16.64 8.81
CA THR A 630 6.45 -17.11 10.21
C THR A 630 7.81 -17.41 10.83
N ASN A 631 8.79 -17.90 10.07
CA ASN A 631 10.20 -18.02 10.51
C ASN A 631 10.78 -16.65 10.91
N PHE A 632 10.50 -15.62 10.10
CA PHE A 632 10.93 -14.26 10.36
C PHE A 632 10.26 -13.68 11.62
N VAL A 633 8.95 -13.85 11.80
CA VAL A 633 8.26 -13.46 13.05
C VAL A 633 8.82 -14.19 14.27
N ILE A 634 9.18 -15.47 14.14
CA ILE A 634 9.72 -16.25 15.27
C ILE A 634 11.15 -15.85 15.62
N SER A 635 12.03 -15.63 14.62
CA SER A 635 13.49 -15.56 14.86
C SER A 635 14.18 -14.28 14.36
N GLY A 636 13.56 -13.52 13.46
CA GLY A 636 14.22 -12.42 12.73
C GLY A 636 15.05 -12.88 11.52
N ASN A 637 15.01 -14.18 11.22
CA ASN A 637 15.61 -14.79 10.04
C ASN A 637 14.51 -15.61 9.32
N PRO A 638 14.23 -15.38 8.03
CA PRO A 638 13.20 -16.13 7.31
C PRO A 638 13.62 -17.59 7.01
N ASN A 639 14.91 -17.93 7.12
CA ASN A 639 15.45 -19.22 6.71
C ASN A 639 15.09 -20.38 7.65
N ARG A 640 14.89 -21.57 7.05
CA ARG A 640 14.96 -22.89 7.73
C ARG A 640 15.58 -23.93 6.79
N ALA A 641 16.03 -25.06 7.35
CA ALA A 641 16.47 -26.20 6.54
C ALA A 641 15.35 -26.66 5.58
N GLY A 642 15.70 -26.92 4.33
CA GLY A 642 14.76 -27.35 3.27
C GLY A 642 14.07 -26.21 2.50
N LEU A 643 14.35 -24.94 2.82
CA LEU A 643 13.99 -23.80 1.96
C LEU A 643 15.21 -23.33 1.16
N VAL A 644 14.96 -22.56 0.10
CA VAL A 644 16.01 -21.81 -0.60
C VAL A 644 16.58 -20.77 0.36
N ASN A 645 17.90 -20.58 0.35
CA ASN A 645 18.51 -19.61 1.25
C ASN A 645 18.12 -18.18 0.83
N PHE A 646 17.43 -17.48 1.73
CA PHE A 646 17.05 -16.09 1.65
C PHE A 646 18.18 -15.23 2.27
N PRO A 647 19.05 -14.59 1.46
CA PRO A 647 20.12 -13.74 1.98
C PRO A 647 19.58 -12.41 2.51
N ASN A 648 20.38 -11.72 3.32
CA ASN A 648 20.12 -10.32 3.61
C ASN A 648 20.61 -9.43 2.46
N TYR A 649 19.97 -8.28 2.26
CA TYR A 649 20.16 -7.44 1.08
C TYR A 649 21.61 -6.93 0.89
N ALA A 650 22.39 -6.79 1.98
CA ALA A 650 23.82 -6.44 1.87
C ALA A 650 24.67 -7.52 1.20
N GLN A 651 24.19 -8.76 1.08
CA GLN A 651 24.88 -9.87 0.41
C GLN A 651 24.66 -9.83 -1.12
N GLY A 652 25.11 -8.74 -1.75
CA GLY A 652 25.09 -8.57 -3.20
C GLY A 652 23.79 -8.03 -3.80
N LYS A 653 22.89 -7.44 -2.98
CA LYS A 653 21.57 -6.94 -3.41
C LYS A 653 20.73 -8.02 -4.10
N LEU A 654 20.70 -9.17 -3.46
CA LEU A 654 19.94 -10.33 -3.91
C LEU A 654 18.64 -10.44 -3.13
N LEU A 655 17.59 -10.89 -3.81
CA LEU A 655 16.26 -11.10 -3.26
C LEU A 655 15.71 -12.46 -3.69
N LEU A 656 14.67 -12.95 -3.01
CA LEU A 656 13.95 -14.15 -3.45
C LEU A 656 12.82 -13.80 -4.39
N ASP A 657 12.76 -14.49 -5.52
CA ASP A 657 11.69 -14.36 -6.51
C ASP A 657 10.74 -15.56 -6.39
N PHE A 658 9.45 -15.28 -6.17
CA PHE A 658 8.37 -16.26 -6.08
C PHE A 658 7.66 -16.42 -7.44
N PHE A 659 8.10 -17.40 -8.23
CA PHE A 659 7.41 -17.85 -9.45
C PHE A 659 6.33 -18.89 -9.14
N THR A 660 5.43 -19.14 -10.10
CA THR A 660 4.32 -20.11 -9.99
C THR A 660 4.76 -21.50 -9.52
N ASP A 661 5.92 -21.99 -9.96
CA ASP A 661 6.44 -23.33 -9.71
C ASP A 661 7.82 -23.37 -9.01
N ALA A 662 8.43 -22.21 -8.75
CA ALA A 662 9.78 -22.12 -8.19
C ALA A 662 9.93 -20.92 -7.24
N VAL A 663 10.82 -21.06 -6.25
CA VAL A 663 11.40 -19.93 -5.52
C VAL A 663 12.87 -19.87 -5.90
N THR A 664 13.34 -18.72 -6.39
CA THR A 664 14.70 -18.57 -6.90
C THR A 664 15.40 -17.37 -6.30
N LEU A 665 16.73 -17.30 -6.47
CA LEU A 665 17.54 -16.18 -6.00
C LEU A 665 17.91 -15.32 -7.20
N VAL A 666 17.49 -14.06 -7.20
CA VAL A 666 17.74 -13.10 -8.29
C VAL A 666 18.50 -11.88 -7.78
N THR A 667 19.04 -11.09 -8.71
CA THR A 667 19.52 -9.72 -8.40
C THR A 667 18.32 -8.79 -8.41
N ASP A 668 18.26 -7.91 -7.41
CA ASP A 668 17.24 -6.88 -7.28
C ASP A 668 17.05 -6.08 -8.58
N PRO A 669 15.89 -6.16 -9.28
CA PRO A 669 15.65 -5.42 -10.51
C PRO A 669 15.56 -3.91 -10.27
N LEU A 670 15.34 -3.50 -9.01
CA LEU A 670 15.32 -2.11 -8.59
C LEU A 670 16.72 -1.52 -8.36
N ASP A 671 17.80 -2.31 -8.43
CA ASP A 671 19.18 -1.78 -8.34
C ASP A 671 19.67 -1.14 -9.65
N ASN A 672 18.88 -0.22 -10.20
CA ASN A 672 19.15 0.45 -11.46
C ASN A 672 19.44 1.96 -11.28
N GLN A 673 20.02 2.59 -12.31
CA GLN A 673 20.41 4.01 -12.25
C GLN A 673 19.21 4.97 -12.25
N ARG A 674 18.06 4.58 -12.82
CA ARG A 674 16.85 5.41 -12.86
C ARG A 674 16.30 5.62 -11.45
N LEU A 675 16.17 4.56 -10.65
CA LEU A 675 15.70 4.64 -9.26
C LEU A 675 16.66 5.40 -8.34
N LEU A 676 17.98 5.26 -8.55
CA LEU A 676 18.96 6.11 -7.87
C LEU A 676 18.75 7.60 -8.20
N HIS A 677 18.50 7.94 -9.47
CA HIS A 677 18.22 9.31 -9.89
C HIS A 677 16.88 9.82 -9.38
N GLU A 678 15.83 8.98 -9.37
CA GLU A 678 14.52 9.32 -8.83
C GLU A 678 14.63 9.67 -7.34
N ARG A 679 15.30 8.81 -6.56
CA ARG A 679 15.60 9.02 -5.14
C ARG A 679 16.25 10.36 -4.87
N PHE A 680 17.31 10.71 -5.60
CA PHE A 680 18.04 11.95 -5.35
C PHE A 680 17.33 13.19 -5.89
N PHE A 681 16.63 13.08 -7.03
CA PHE A 681 16.01 14.21 -7.69
C PHE A 681 14.62 14.50 -7.15
N ILE A 682 13.68 13.55 -7.16
CA ILE A 682 12.29 13.82 -6.73
C ILE A 682 12.24 14.21 -5.26
N GLN A 683 12.99 13.52 -4.38
CA GLN A 683 13.02 13.88 -2.95
C GLN A 683 13.64 15.27 -2.68
N ARG A 684 14.45 15.82 -3.61
CA ARG A 684 15.06 17.16 -3.48
C ARG A 684 14.37 18.25 -4.30
N ALA A 685 13.63 17.90 -5.34
CA ALA A 685 12.91 18.82 -6.22
C ALA A 685 11.45 19.04 -5.78
N LEU A 686 10.94 18.21 -4.87
CA LEU A 686 9.77 18.48 -4.05
C LEU A 686 10.14 19.31 -2.78
N ILE A 687 11.01 20.31 -2.98
CA ILE A 687 11.46 21.34 -2.03
C ILE A 687 11.33 22.69 -2.74
#